data_AF-F2II90-F1
#
_entry.id   AF-F2II90-F1
#
_cell.length_a   1.000
_cell.length_b   1.000
_cell.length_c   1.000
_cell.angle_alpha   90.00
_cell.angle_beta   90.00
_cell.angle_gamma   90.00
#
_symmetry.space_group_name_H-M   'P 1'
#
loop_
_entity.id
_entity.type
_entity.pdbx_description
1 polymer ?
#
loop_
_entity_poly.entity_id
_entity_poly.type
_entity_poly.pdbx_seq_one_letter_code
_entity_poly.pdbx_strand_id
1 'polypeptide(L)'
;MNRILYILALVFLFTHFSYAQQVHTVMNLNDSGLGSFRQLVDDATSGDTIRFSTNLLNTGSDTLVLESQITIDQNVTIIGLYNQNDTLYISGNNTNRLFLISAGLQVVTLDSLVLVNGRITGGNGGAIHASSPLTMTHCTLNGNSSFMTTVGDNFIYGGAIYTSSTLSLSFCALNGNSSTITSVGSNIISKGGAIYAQGLLIMNSCTLDGNSSISSSTWTAISGSPQFSYYSNSNGGAVYSVNGLIMNDCSLNDNSVSASTLSSYFLGSTKGGAVYSESSLTMNLCTLNGNTSLTSSSFSSYAPSSLGGAIYAAAALTMDSCILEGNSSTCSTTYGANSKGGAIYAVSSLTMTACAVINSSSLASSSYASSNYYFANASSGGAIYTESNIALIRCSINGNSSYSSTSSFNGNSSSKSKGGAIYASGLLEIDSCNFTNNLAKNAFNCANPDSYGGAIYAANNVVMNASVLNNNSINSLFTATNALANAYGGAIYVVFSLNMNKCTLNGNSCISRKSTGGAVFVGSILTMDSCILTNNIASSYYSARGGAIFANGRSKMKASTLANNSSTSTYTTNASYGGAIYNNGGLTVSTCLFRNNSVSSANTASGGGIYTGNVLLISNCELSNNTATSPTFSPINSSRAGAIYAVDTLTAGSCTIIDNFSHSNTSTADAIWVDGKISLSNTIVGSTSNRPQIPIQNSSATIPSVLVAYNSYVSKIDLSASNANFDGTDPTIDLRFADTSNNDFRLAPNSILVNSGANNLLQNDTLDVNYNGNTSEQLPIDLQGATRIMNGRVDIGAYEATSIGIDTIVCQLYISPSGLTKTVSEIFNDTIPTMNGADSIFTIYLIVGAPSSSTIDTTVCETYTSPSGNDTWTSSGTYMDTIPNFYGCDSVMTIHLTVNMATLSTIDTTVCGTYTSPSGNHIWTSSGIYMDTIPNTISCDSLITINLTVNMATLSTIDTAICGNYTSPSGNHNWTSSGTYMDTIPNFYGCDSVMTIHLINRTTLSTIDTAVCGTYTSPSGNHTWTSSGTYMDTIPNFYGCDSVITIHLIVKPIVDATTTLNNDLSITANTSNEVYQWINCIDSAFINNANEQIFVPLENGSYAVIVTNQEGCSATSDCVEIENLGLEDLFSNQIKLYPNPCVDGKLTIEGSVPILGITVLDINGMLLATPVNLMTGIIDVSSLATGHYFVRLITSQGIVNKLFSVIN
;
A
#
# COMPACT_ATOMS: atom_id res chain seq x y z
N MET A 1 60.69 -0.21 -44.19
CA MET A 1 59.54 -0.87 -43.53
C MET A 1 59.85 -1.42 -42.12
N ASN A 2 61.04 -1.17 -41.53
CA ASN A 2 61.40 -1.66 -40.17
C ASN A 2 61.71 -0.54 -39.14
N ARG A 3 61.40 0.73 -39.44
CA ARG A 3 61.57 1.86 -38.49
C ARG A 3 60.26 2.44 -37.91
N ILE A 4 59.11 2.02 -38.43
CA ILE A 4 57.78 2.43 -37.93
C ILE A 4 57.28 1.46 -36.85
N LEU A 5 57.73 0.20 -36.85
CA LEU A 5 57.35 -0.80 -35.84
C LEU A 5 57.99 -0.54 -34.45
N TYR A 6 59.18 0.06 -34.39
CA TYR A 6 59.85 0.36 -33.12
C TYR A 6 59.32 1.62 -32.42
N ILE A 7 58.74 2.57 -33.15
CA ILE A 7 58.11 3.77 -32.56
C ILE A 7 56.68 3.46 -32.07
N LEU A 8 55.96 2.55 -32.74
CA LEU A 8 54.66 2.06 -32.26
C LEU A 8 54.78 1.14 -31.02
N ALA A 9 55.88 0.40 -30.87
CA ALA A 9 56.13 -0.41 -29.66
C ALA A 9 56.56 0.42 -28.44
N LEU A 10 57.19 1.59 -28.64
CA LEU A 10 57.60 2.50 -27.55
C LEU A 10 56.46 3.43 -27.08
N VAL A 11 55.46 3.70 -27.92
CA VAL A 11 54.25 4.47 -27.54
C VAL A 11 53.21 3.58 -26.85
N PHE A 12 53.24 2.26 -27.04
CA PHE A 12 52.39 1.30 -26.30
C PHE A 12 52.95 0.86 -24.93
N LEU A 13 54.17 1.27 -24.56
CA LEU A 13 54.80 0.91 -23.28
C LEU A 13 54.65 1.97 -22.17
N PHE A 14 53.95 3.08 -22.43
CA PHE A 14 53.80 4.20 -21.47
C PHE A 14 52.36 4.57 -21.07
N THR A 15 51.37 3.74 -21.38
CA THR A 15 50.04 3.84 -20.77
C THR A 15 49.58 2.42 -20.41
N HIS A 16 49.01 2.23 -19.22
CA HIS A 16 48.85 0.95 -18.49
C HIS A 16 49.98 0.59 -17.53
N PHE A 17 50.47 1.56 -16.75
CA PHE A 17 50.57 1.26 -15.33
C PHE A 17 49.13 1.20 -14.79
N SER A 18 48.56 0.00 -14.72
CA SER A 18 47.48 -0.27 -13.78
C SER A 18 48.07 -0.01 -12.39
N TYR A 19 47.82 1.20 -11.86
CA TYR A 19 48.11 1.50 -10.46
C TYR A 19 47.35 0.47 -9.62
N ALA A 20 48.06 -0.18 -8.71
CA ALA A 20 47.42 -1.09 -7.77
C ALA A 20 46.47 -0.27 -6.91
N GLN A 21 45.19 -0.63 -6.93
CA GLN A 21 44.15 -0.01 -6.13
C GLN A 21 44.58 0.00 -4.65
N GLN A 22 44.86 1.17 -4.11
CA GLN A 22 45.32 1.33 -2.74
C GLN A 22 44.13 1.53 -1.83
N VAL A 23 44.28 1.11 -0.57
CA VAL A 23 43.31 1.46 0.47
C VAL A 23 43.94 2.37 1.50
N HIS A 24 43.40 3.58 1.58
CA HIS A 24 43.80 4.63 2.51
C HIS A 24 42.94 4.55 3.76
N THR A 25 43.53 4.74 4.94
CA THR A 25 42.82 4.65 6.22
C THR A 25 42.92 5.96 7.00
N VAL A 26 41.79 6.60 7.26
CA VAL A 26 41.67 7.82 8.08
C VAL A 26 41.99 7.48 9.53
N MET A 27 42.91 8.22 10.14
CA MET A 27 43.49 7.90 11.46
C MET A 27 43.11 8.90 12.56
N ASN A 28 42.57 10.07 12.22
CA ASN A 28 42.12 11.07 13.18
C ASN A 28 40.92 11.88 12.65
N LEU A 29 40.27 12.62 13.55
CA LEU A 29 39.09 13.46 13.26
C LEU A 29 39.45 14.91 12.93
N ASN A 30 40.73 15.22 12.69
CA ASN A 30 41.11 16.56 12.28
C ASN A 30 40.66 16.79 10.83
N ASP A 31 40.23 18.00 10.50
CA ASP A 31 39.85 18.36 9.12
C ASP A 31 41.05 18.39 8.16
N SER A 32 42.27 18.57 8.68
CA SER A 32 43.50 18.63 7.87
C SER A 32 44.71 18.05 8.61
N GLY A 33 45.81 17.88 7.87
CA GLY A 33 47.05 17.30 8.37
C GLY A 33 47.16 15.79 8.15
N LEU A 34 48.30 15.22 8.53
CA LEU A 34 48.61 13.81 8.28
C LEU A 34 47.55 12.88 8.92
N GLY A 35 47.06 11.92 8.14
CA GLY A 35 46.05 10.95 8.57
C GLY A 35 44.62 11.47 8.68
N SER A 36 44.37 12.75 8.33
CA SER A 36 43.02 13.31 8.22
C SER A 36 42.29 12.78 6.97
N PHE A 37 40.96 12.87 6.97
CA PHE A 37 40.16 12.46 5.80
C PHE A 37 40.46 13.30 4.56
N ARG A 38 40.56 14.63 4.71
CA ARG A 38 40.88 15.56 3.62
C ARG A 38 42.20 15.22 2.94
N GLN A 39 43.26 15.04 3.73
CA GLN A 39 44.58 14.68 3.20
C GLN A 39 44.51 13.39 2.38
N LEU A 40 43.78 12.37 2.85
CA LEU A 40 43.69 11.09 2.15
C LEU A 40 42.81 11.14 0.90
N VAL A 41 41.86 12.06 0.82
CA VAL A 41 41.14 12.33 -0.44
C VAL A 41 42.11 12.93 -1.45
N ASP A 42 42.90 13.93 -1.05
CA ASP A 42 43.88 14.60 -1.93
C ASP A 42 45.00 13.66 -2.40
N ASP A 43 45.41 12.70 -1.57
CA ASP A 43 46.45 11.72 -1.89
C ASP A 43 45.94 10.53 -2.74
N ALA A 44 44.62 10.32 -2.83
CA ALA A 44 44.04 9.17 -3.51
C ALA A 44 44.13 9.28 -5.05
N THR A 45 44.39 8.15 -5.70
CA THR A 45 44.35 8.03 -7.16
C THR A 45 43.03 7.39 -7.63
N SER A 46 42.65 7.60 -8.90
CA SER A 46 41.43 6.97 -9.45
C SER A 46 41.51 5.44 -9.36
N GLY A 47 40.49 4.86 -8.72
CA GLY A 47 40.38 3.45 -8.36
C GLY A 47 40.42 3.26 -6.84
N ASP A 48 41.14 4.10 -6.10
CA ASP A 48 41.43 3.86 -4.69
C ASP A 48 40.20 3.80 -3.79
N THR A 49 40.36 3.12 -2.64
CA THR A 49 39.36 3.08 -1.58
C THR A 49 39.85 3.88 -0.36
N ILE A 50 38.96 4.63 0.27
CA ILE A 50 39.20 5.35 1.52
C ILE A 50 38.27 4.78 2.59
N ARG A 51 38.82 4.41 3.74
CA ARG A 51 38.06 3.90 4.90
C ARG A 51 38.49 4.59 6.19
N PHE A 52 37.69 4.49 7.24
CA PHE A 52 38.01 5.08 8.55
C PHE A 52 38.52 4.02 9.53
N SER A 53 39.52 4.37 10.34
CA SER A 53 40.06 3.50 11.39
C SER A 53 39.02 3.24 12.48
N THR A 54 38.88 1.99 12.93
CA THR A 54 37.97 1.62 14.01
C THR A 54 38.27 2.33 15.33
N ASN A 55 39.52 2.79 15.52
CA ASN A 55 39.93 3.52 16.72
C ASN A 55 39.26 4.89 16.87
N LEU A 56 38.61 5.41 15.81
CA LEU A 56 37.89 6.67 15.85
C LEU A 56 36.56 6.60 16.63
N LEU A 57 36.09 5.40 16.99
CA LEU A 57 34.86 5.19 17.76
C LEU A 57 35.12 4.50 19.12
N ASN A 58 36.32 4.65 19.70
CA ASN A 58 36.68 3.99 20.96
C ASN A 58 35.96 4.57 22.21
N THR A 59 35.27 5.70 22.08
CA THR A 59 34.56 6.39 23.16
C THR A 59 33.05 6.57 22.88
N GLY A 60 32.53 5.88 21.87
CA GLY A 60 31.17 6.07 21.37
C GLY A 60 31.15 6.74 19.99
N SER A 61 29.94 7.14 19.56
CA SER A 61 29.73 7.91 18.34
C SER A 61 30.49 9.24 18.37
N ASP A 62 31.09 9.63 17.24
CA ASP A 62 31.91 10.83 17.15
C ASP A 62 31.68 11.57 15.82
N THR A 63 32.16 12.81 15.70
CA THR A 63 31.92 13.69 14.55
C THR A 63 33.22 14.27 13.99
N LEU A 64 33.49 13.98 12.71
CA LEU A 64 34.43 14.74 11.89
C LEU A 64 33.74 16.04 11.43
N VAL A 65 34.23 17.18 11.91
CA VAL A 65 33.70 18.50 11.52
C VAL A 65 34.56 19.11 10.43
N LEU A 66 33.97 19.41 9.27
CA LEU A 66 34.68 20.00 8.13
C LEU A 66 34.73 21.53 8.23
N GLU A 67 35.93 22.10 8.12
CA GLU A 67 36.11 23.57 8.09
C GLU A 67 35.79 24.15 6.70
N SER A 68 35.85 23.32 5.65
CA SER A 68 35.50 23.67 4.27
C SER A 68 35.02 22.44 3.48
N GLN A 69 34.44 22.64 2.29
CA GLN A 69 34.06 21.52 1.43
C GLN A 69 35.28 20.66 1.03
N ILE A 70 35.08 19.36 0.86
CA ILE A 70 36.07 18.44 0.27
C ILE A 70 35.75 18.29 -1.22
N THR A 71 36.75 18.49 -2.08
CA THR A 71 36.64 18.26 -3.52
C THR A 71 37.07 16.83 -3.84
N ILE A 72 36.28 16.11 -4.63
CA ILE A 72 36.59 14.77 -5.12
C ILE A 72 36.73 14.84 -6.64
N ASP A 73 37.95 14.71 -7.14
CA ASP A 73 38.34 14.76 -8.55
C ASP A 73 38.92 13.44 -9.09
N GLN A 74 38.79 12.36 -8.30
CA GLN A 74 39.16 11.00 -8.66
C GLN A 74 37.97 10.05 -8.55
N ASN A 75 38.01 8.96 -9.34
CA ASN A 75 37.06 7.86 -9.21
C ASN A 75 37.39 7.05 -7.96
N VAL A 76 36.82 7.38 -6.81
CA VAL A 76 37.15 6.72 -5.54
C VAL A 76 35.94 6.04 -4.92
N THR A 77 36.22 5.04 -4.08
CA THR A 77 35.24 4.45 -3.16
C THR A 77 35.50 4.95 -1.74
N ILE A 78 34.51 5.56 -1.09
CA ILE A 78 34.64 6.05 0.29
C ILE A 78 33.67 5.27 1.17
N ILE A 79 34.21 4.58 2.17
CA ILE A 79 33.45 3.72 3.07
C ILE A 79 33.46 4.38 4.46
N GLY A 80 32.28 4.66 4.98
CA GLY A 80 32.09 5.19 6.33
C GLY A 80 32.38 4.19 7.43
N LEU A 81 32.18 4.61 8.68
CA LEU A 81 32.45 3.79 9.86
C LEU A 81 31.25 3.73 10.77
N TYR A 82 30.84 2.50 11.01
CA TYR A 82 29.82 2.11 11.96
C TYR A 82 30.35 0.88 12.72
N ASN A 83 30.20 0.89 14.05
CA ASN A 83 30.43 -0.28 14.90
C ASN A 83 29.16 -0.52 15.74
N GLN A 84 29.14 -1.60 16.52
CA GLN A 84 27.94 -2.21 17.11
C GLN A 84 26.80 -1.29 17.60
N ASN A 85 27.10 -0.09 18.11
CA ASN A 85 26.10 0.95 18.38
C ASN A 85 26.55 2.38 18.00
N ASP A 86 27.76 2.56 17.47
CA ASP A 86 28.34 3.87 17.25
C ASP A 86 28.56 4.20 15.79
N THR A 87 28.35 5.47 15.48
CA THR A 87 28.43 6.02 14.13
C THR A 87 29.45 7.15 14.08
N LEU A 88 30.28 7.16 13.03
CA LEU A 88 31.08 8.33 12.70
C LEU A 88 30.28 9.28 11.80
N TYR A 89 29.98 10.46 12.31
CA TYR A 89 29.31 11.52 11.56
C TYR A 89 30.32 12.40 10.82
N ILE A 90 30.02 12.80 9.58
CA ILE A 90 30.75 13.85 8.87
C ILE A 90 29.85 15.07 8.80
N SER A 91 30.25 16.14 9.48
CA SER A 91 29.43 17.33 9.71
C SER A 91 29.96 18.57 8.99
N GLY A 92 29.07 19.27 8.28
CA GLY A 92 29.38 20.58 7.70
C GLY A 92 29.19 21.74 8.67
N ASN A 93 28.88 21.45 9.94
CA ASN A 93 28.65 22.42 11.03
C ASN A 93 27.62 23.52 10.72
N ASN A 94 26.65 23.25 9.85
CA ASN A 94 25.69 24.23 9.34
C ASN A 94 26.32 25.43 8.61
N THR A 95 27.57 25.33 8.19
CA THR A 95 28.30 26.42 7.50
C THR A 95 28.84 26.01 6.14
N ASN A 96 29.17 24.72 5.98
CA ASN A 96 29.91 24.23 4.82
C ASN A 96 29.15 23.12 4.08
N ARG A 97 29.27 23.13 2.75
CA ARG A 97 28.98 21.94 1.96
C ARG A 97 29.97 20.84 2.33
N LEU A 98 29.54 19.58 2.35
CA LEU A 98 30.43 18.46 2.63
C LEU A 98 31.30 18.12 1.41
N PHE A 99 30.69 17.71 0.29
CA PHE A 99 31.38 17.20 -0.89
C PHE A 99 31.05 17.95 -2.18
N LEU A 100 32.09 18.24 -2.96
CA LEU A 100 32.00 18.67 -4.35
C LEU A 100 32.64 17.59 -5.24
N ILE A 101 31.83 16.87 -6.03
CA ILE A 101 32.32 15.86 -6.98
C ILE A 101 32.48 16.52 -8.35
N SER A 102 33.72 16.57 -8.82
CA SER A 102 34.12 17.21 -10.07
C SER A 102 33.51 16.53 -11.29
N ALA A 103 33.43 17.26 -12.41
CA ALA A 103 32.96 16.75 -13.69
C ALA A 103 34.01 15.85 -14.37
N GLY A 104 33.57 14.98 -15.28
CA GLY A 104 34.46 14.17 -16.13
C GLY A 104 34.94 12.85 -15.51
N LEU A 105 34.41 12.48 -14.34
CA LEU A 105 34.69 11.19 -13.71
C LEU A 105 33.75 10.11 -14.26
N GLN A 106 34.19 8.85 -14.20
CA GLN A 106 33.38 7.69 -14.58
C GLN A 106 32.32 7.41 -13.53
N VAL A 107 32.72 7.19 -12.27
CA VAL A 107 31.82 6.99 -11.14
C VAL A 107 32.54 7.23 -9.82
N VAL A 108 31.86 7.88 -8.88
CA VAL A 108 32.27 7.95 -7.46
C VAL A 108 31.31 7.09 -6.65
N THR A 109 31.84 6.30 -5.73
CA THR A 109 31.04 5.41 -4.87
C THR A 109 31.17 5.81 -3.41
N LEU A 110 30.04 6.01 -2.75
CA LEU A 110 29.95 6.32 -1.33
C LEU A 110 29.17 5.22 -0.62
N ASP A 111 29.76 4.61 0.40
CA ASP A 111 29.12 3.51 1.14
C ASP A 111 29.14 3.79 2.65
N SER A 112 28.03 3.53 3.32
CA SER A 112 27.92 3.57 4.78
C SER A 112 28.32 4.90 5.44
N LEU A 113 28.24 6.02 4.71
CA LEU A 113 28.54 7.36 5.24
C LEU A 113 27.34 8.00 5.92
N VAL A 114 27.58 8.69 7.03
CA VAL A 114 26.56 9.50 7.72
C VAL A 114 26.93 10.99 7.61
N LEU A 115 26.25 11.68 6.71
CA LEU A 115 26.51 13.06 6.30
C LEU A 115 25.48 14.00 6.92
N VAL A 116 25.92 14.86 7.83
CA VAL A 116 25.02 15.68 8.64
C VAL A 116 25.32 17.17 8.56
N ASN A 117 24.28 17.98 8.73
CA ASN A 117 24.41 19.43 8.92
C ASN A 117 25.27 20.14 7.84
N GLY A 118 25.32 19.60 6.62
CA GLY A 118 25.94 20.26 5.48
C GLY A 118 25.08 21.46 5.07
N ARG A 119 25.68 22.63 4.89
CA ARG A 119 24.96 23.84 4.44
C ARG A 119 25.71 24.59 3.37
N ILE A 120 24.98 25.02 2.34
CA ILE A 120 25.47 25.99 1.37
C ILE A 120 24.56 27.22 1.32
N THR A 121 25.17 28.42 1.38
CA THR A 121 24.47 29.69 1.20
C THR A 121 24.66 30.19 -0.23
N GLY A 122 23.55 30.41 -0.95
CA GLY A 122 23.61 30.87 -2.35
C GLY A 122 24.04 29.82 -3.37
N GLY A 123 24.01 28.53 -3.02
CA GLY A 123 24.38 27.42 -3.92
C GLY A 123 23.48 26.19 -3.79
N ASN A 124 23.80 25.13 -4.52
CA ASN A 124 23.00 23.90 -4.62
C ASN A 124 23.67 22.73 -3.88
N GLY A 125 22.90 21.80 -3.30
CA GLY A 125 23.42 20.62 -2.60
C GLY A 125 24.17 20.97 -1.32
N GLY A 126 23.48 20.94 -0.18
CA GLY A 126 24.06 21.24 1.13
C GLY A 126 25.04 20.17 1.62
N ALA A 127 24.80 18.89 1.30
CA ALA A 127 25.76 17.83 1.52
C ALA A 127 26.66 17.65 0.29
N ILE A 128 26.05 17.34 -0.86
CA ILE A 128 26.77 16.89 -2.05
C ILE A 128 26.34 17.72 -3.25
N HIS A 129 27.33 18.23 -3.97
CA HIS A 129 27.16 18.71 -5.34
C HIS A 129 27.94 17.79 -6.28
N ALA A 130 27.25 17.06 -7.15
CA ALA A 130 27.85 16.09 -8.06
C ALA A 130 27.72 16.48 -9.53
N SER A 131 28.86 16.53 -10.23
CA SER A 131 28.90 16.76 -11.68
C SER A 131 29.29 15.53 -12.51
N SER A 132 29.44 14.37 -11.84
CA SER A 132 29.74 13.07 -12.43
C SER A 132 28.81 12.01 -11.83
N PRO A 133 28.69 10.81 -12.44
CA PRO A 133 27.85 9.75 -11.90
C PRO A 133 28.22 9.40 -10.45
N LEU A 134 27.20 9.28 -9.61
CA LEU A 134 27.34 9.02 -8.18
C LEU A 134 26.52 7.78 -7.79
N THR A 135 27.18 6.83 -7.14
CA THR A 135 26.52 5.69 -6.51
C THR A 135 26.64 5.82 -5.00
N MET A 136 25.52 5.69 -4.28
CA MET A 136 25.52 5.68 -2.83
C MET A 136 24.79 4.46 -2.29
N THR A 137 25.41 3.77 -1.33
CA THR A 137 24.85 2.59 -0.66
C THR A 137 24.89 2.77 0.86
N HIS A 138 23.85 2.39 1.58
CA HIS A 138 23.78 2.47 3.06
C HIS A 138 24.12 3.84 3.67
N CYS A 139 24.02 4.92 2.88
CA CYS A 139 24.37 6.26 3.32
C CYS A 139 23.19 6.94 4.00
N THR A 140 23.45 7.70 5.06
CA THR A 140 22.47 8.56 5.73
C THR A 140 22.82 10.03 5.50
N LEU A 141 21.86 10.83 5.05
CA LEU A 141 21.98 12.28 4.88
C LEU A 141 20.94 12.96 5.76
N ASN A 142 21.38 13.61 6.84
CA ASN A 142 20.48 14.18 7.84
C ASN A 142 20.69 15.69 8.03
N GLY A 143 19.62 16.48 7.95
CA GLY A 143 19.65 17.91 8.30
C GLY A 143 20.50 18.76 7.36
N ASN A 144 20.73 18.31 6.13
CA ASN A 144 21.52 19.08 5.16
C ASN A 144 20.65 20.12 4.45
N SER A 145 21.22 21.27 4.12
CA SER A 145 20.45 22.39 3.57
C SER A 145 21.13 23.20 2.47
N SER A 146 20.33 23.58 1.47
CA SER A 146 20.61 24.71 0.58
C SER A 146 19.76 25.89 1.05
N PHE A 147 20.40 27.03 1.30
CA PHE A 147 19.73 28.20 1.84
C PHE A 147 20.07 29.47 1.07
N MET A 148 19.08 30.34 0.86
CA MET A 148 19.31 31.62 0.22
C MET A 148 18.34 32.70 0.73
N THR A 149 18.89 33.89 1.01
CA THR A 149 18.11 35.11 1.24
C THR A 149 18.58 36.14 0.21
N THR A 150 17.67 36.63 -0.66
CA THR A 150 18.05 37.49 -1.79
C THR A 150 17.14 38.70 -2.02
N VAL A 151 17.65 39.60 -2.85
CA VAL A 151 16.89 40.60 -3.60
C VAL A 151 17.12 40.29 -5.08
N GLY A 152 16.06 40.09 -5.86
CA GLY A 152 16.12 39.70 -7.28
C GLY A 152 15.70 38.25 -7.53
N ASP A 153 15.46 37.91 -8.80
CA ASP A 153 14.98 36.59 -9.23
C ASP A 153 16.07 35.53 -9.00
N ASN A 154 15.75 34.45 -8.27
CA ASN A 154 16.73 33.45 -7.85
C ASN A 154 16.15 32.05 -7.69
N PHE A 155 17.02 31.03 -7.80
CA PHE A 155 16.65 29.62 -7.73
C PHE A 155 17.64 28.82 -6.87
N ILE A 156 17.13 27.84 -6.14
CA ILE A 156 17.95 26.88 -5.38
C ILE A 156 17.49 25.45 -5.63
N TYR A 157 18.45 24.53 -5.63
CA TYR A 157 18.23 23.15 -6.02
C TYR A 157 18.91 22.19 -5.04
N GLY A 158 18.17 21.18 -4.58
CA GLY A 158 18.71 20.06 -3.80
C GLY A 158 19.19 20.46 -2.41
N GLY A 159 18.39 20.22 -1.38
CA GLY A 159 18.81 20.54 -0.01
C GLY A 159 20.00 19.72 0.46
N ALA A 160 19.99 18.41 0.21
CA ALA A 160 21.13 17.53 0.48
C ALA A 160 22.00 17.33 -0.76
N ILE A 161 21.40 16.87 -1.85
CA ILE A 161 22.10 16.44 -3.05
C ILE A 161 21.63 17.26 -4.25
N TYR A 162 22.59 17.85 -4.94
CA TYR A 162 22.41 18.32 -6.31
C TYR A 162 23.27 17.47 -7.23
N THR A 163 22.69 16.93 -8.30
CA THR A 163 23.44 16.20 -9.33
C THR A 163 23.05 16.64 -10.73
N SER A 164 24.05 16.87 -11.58
CA SER A 164 23.86 17.08 -13.02
C SER A 164 23.95 15.78 -13.85
N SER A 165 24.32 14.67 -13.21
CA SER A 165 24.53 13.35 -13.83
C SER A 165 23.68 12.27 -13.16
N THR A 166 23.86 11.01 -13.57
CA THR A 166 23.14 9.86 -13.00
C THR A 166 23.43 9.71 -11.51
N LEU A 167 22.38 9.50 -10.72
CA LEU A 167 22.46 9.18 -9.30
C LEU A 167 21.76 7.86 -9.02
N SER A 168 22.50 6.93 -8.41
CA SER A 168 21.98 5.66 -7.93
C SER A 168 22.06 5.63 -6.40
N LEU A 169 20.93 5.37 -5.75
CA LEU A 169 20.82 5.24 -4.30
C LEU A 169 20.30 3.85 -3.95
N SER A 170 20.91 3.18 -2.99
CA SER A 170 20.42 1.90 -2.47
C SER A 170 20.58 1.81 -0.96
N PHE A 171 19.51 1.46 -0.24
CA PHE A 171 19.52 1.41 1.23
C PHE A 171 19.92 2.72 1.93
N CYS A 172 19.71 3.85 1.25
CA CYS A 172 20.04 5.17 1.78
C CYS A 172 18.86 5.79 2.55
N ALA A 173 19.17 6.59 3.57
CA ALA A 173 18.22 7.40 4.31
C ALA A 173 18.51 8.89 4.11
N LEU A 174 17.50 9.68 3.71
CA LEU A 174 17.61 11.12 3.54
C LEU A 174 16.55 11.80 4.40
N ASN A 175 16.96 12.32 5.55
CA ASN A 175 16.03 12.76 6.59
C ASN A 175 16.21 14.25 6.91
N GLY A 176 15.12 14.99 7.04
CA GLY A 176 15.13 16.39 7.50
C GLY A 176 15.94 17.36 6.62
N ASN A 177 16.19 17.03 5.36
CA ASN A 177 16.95 17.89 4.46
C ASN A 177 16.06 19.00 3.88
N SER A 178 16.63 20.17 3.62
CA SER A 178 15.83 21.32 3.19
C SER A 178 16.46 22.19 2.10
N SER A 179 15.62 22.65 1.19
CA SER A 179 15.95 23.68 0.20
C SER A 179 15.08 24.90 0.45
N THR A 180 15.65 25.97 1.01
CA THR A 180 14.90 27.15 1.47
C THR A 180 15.37 28.46 0.82
N ILE A 181 14.47 29.14 0.11
CA ILE A 181 14.70 30.46 -0.46
C ILE A 181 13.71 31.49 0.09
N THR A 182 14.26 32.64 0.48
CA THR A 182 13.51 33.79 1.01
C THR A 182 13.88 35.04 0.23
N SER A 183 12.90 35.83 -0.21
CA SER A 183 13.18 37.09 -0.92
C SER A 183 12.25 38.25 -0.56
N VAL A 184 12.72 39.46 -0.83
CA VAL A 184 11.92 40.69 -0.76
C VAL A 184 11.61 41.15 -2.19
N GLY A 185 10.42 40.80 -2.70
CA GLY A 185 9.89 41.33 -3.97
C GLY A 185 10.58 40.77 -5.22
N SER A 186 10.57 39.46 -5.43
CA SER A 186 11.21 38.79 -6.58
C SER A 186 10.61 37.43 -6.91
N ASN A 187 10.93 36.89 -8.09
CA ASN A 187 10.56 35.54 -8.50
C ASN A 187 11.52 34.52 -7.90
N ILE A 188 10.99 33.58 -7.12
CA ILE A 188 11.79 32.59 -6.41
C ILE A 188 11.27 31.17 -6.65
N ILE A 189 12.21 30.24 -6.82
CA ILE A 189 11.88 28.82 -6.94
C ILE A 189 12.82 27.97 -6.08
N SER A 190 12.23 27.06 -5.31
CA SER A 190 12.96 25.97 -4.65
C SER A 190 12.57 24.62 -5.27
N LYS A 191 13.54 23.74 -5.49
CA LYS A 191 13.30 22.41 -6.05
C LYS A 191 14.11 21.34 -5.32
N GLY A 192 13.45 20.26 -4.91
CA GLY A 192 14.10 19.10 -4.32
C GLY A 192 14.61 19.40 -2.91
N GLY A 193 13.78 19.19 -1.89
CA GLY A 193 14.20 19.45 -0.51
C GLY A 193 15.32 18.52 -0.04
N ALA A 194 15.38 17.28 -0.54
CA ALA A 194 16.54 16.41 -0.38
C ALA A 194 17.38 16.36 -1.66
N ILE A 195 16.77 15.98 -2.78
CA ILE A 195 17.48 15.65 -4.02
C ILE A 195 16.95 16.52 -5.16
N TYR A 196 17.87 17.16 -5.87
CA TYR A 196 17.66 17.62 -7.23
C TYR A 196 18.53 16.79 -8.18
N ALA A 197 17.89 16.07 -9.08
CA ALA A 197 18.55 15.25 -10.09
C ALA A 197 18.23 15.73 -11.50
N GLN A 198 19.23 16.28 -12.18
CA GLN A 198 19.13 16.57 -13.61
C GLN A 198 19.32 15.32 -14.45
N GLY A 199 20.22 14.41 -14.07
CA GLY A 199 20.38 13.10 -14.71
C GLY A 199 19.30 12.10 -14.32
N LEU A 200 19.47 10.85 -14.76
CA LEU A 200 18.60 9.74 -14.34
C LEU A 200 18.77 9.50 -12.84
N LEU A 201 17.65 9.35 -12.13
CA LEU A 201 17.64 9.00 -10.71
C LEU A 201 17.06 7.59 -10.53
N ILE A 202 17.83 6.73 -9.87
CA ILE A 202 17.44 5.36 -9.51
C ILE A 202 17.54 5.23 -7.99
N MET A 203 16.48 4.75 -7.37
CA MET A 203 16.38 4.60 -5.92
C MET A 203 15.82 3.22 -5.58
N ASN A 204 16.54 2.46 -4.74
CA ASN A 204 16.13 1.14 -4.28
C ASN A 204 16.19 1.06 -2.77
N SER A 205 15.10 0.67 -2.12
CA SER A 205 15.05 0.49 -0.66
C SER A 205 15.51 1.72 0.12
N CYS A 206 15.12 2.91 -0.32
CA CYS A 206 15.51 4.19 0.30
C CYS A 206 14.40 4.76 1.20
N THR A 207 14.79 5.47 2.24
CA THR A 207 13.89 6.25 3.11
C THR A 207 14.12 7.74 2.90
N LEU A 208 13.04 8.50 2.71
CA LEU A 208 13.07 9.95 2.60
C LEU A 208 12.03 10.52 3.56
N ASP A 209 12.50 11.04 4.68
CA ASP A 209 11.64 11.44 5.79
C ASP A 209 11.77 12.93 6.14
N GLY A 210 10.66 13.63 6.26
CA GLY A 210 10.64 15.01 6.74
C GLY A 210 11.42 16.03 5.89
N ASN A 211 11.64 15.77 4.60
CA ASN A 211 12.38 16.70 3.74
C ASN A 211 11.48 17.84 3.26
N SER A 212 12.05 19.02 3.07
CA SER A 212 11.27 20.23 2.76
C SER A 212 11.84 21.11 1.66
N SER A 213 10.97 21.55 0.75
CA SER A 213 11.28 22.59 -0.23
C SER A 213 10.41 23.82 0.05
N ILE A 214 11.04 24.96 0.35
CA ILE A 214 10.36 26.17 0.83
C ILE A 214 10.72 27.38 -0.03
N SER A 215 9.70 28.12 -0.49
CA SER A 215 9.85 29.42 -1.13
C SER A 215 8.95 30.47 -0.45
N SER A 216 9.54 31.54 0.10
CA SER A 216 8.76 32.57 0.80
C SER A 216 9.14 33.99 0.39
N SER A 217 8.14 34.83 0.07
CA SER A 217 8.34 36.24 -0.23
C SER A 217 7.60 37.18 0.74
N THR A 218 8.30 38.21 1.21
CA THR A 218 7.83 39.06 2.33
C THR A 218 7.42 40.48 1.93
N TRP A 219 7.33 40.80 0.64
CA TRP A 219 7.07 42.18 0.20
C TRP A 219 5.63 42.65 0.45
N THR A 220 5.49 43.69 1.26
CA THR A 220 4.26 44.47 1.45
C THR A 220 4.28 45.68 0.52
N ALA A 221 3.33 45.80 -0.40
CA ALA A 221 3.26 46.91 -1.34
C ALA A 221 3.11 48.27 -0.60
N ILE A 222 3.96 49.25 -0.93
CA ILE A 222 3.78 50.66 -0.53
C ILE A 222 2.83 51.29 -1.55
N SER A 223 1.78 52.01 -1.10
CA SER A 223 0.81 52.63 -2.01
C SER A 223 1.51 53.53 -3.03
N GLY A 224 1.28 53.30 -4.33
CA GLY A 224 1.85 54.10 -5.42
C GLY A 224 3.10 53.54 -6.10
N SER A 225 3.56 52.33 -5.74
CA SER A 225 4.64 51.64 -6.46
C SER A 225 4.11 50.85 -7.68
N PRO A 226 4.90 50.73 -8.77
CA PRO A 226 4.49 50.00 -9.98
C PRO A 226 4.15 48.53 -9.68
N GLN A 227 3.07 48.05 -10.30
CA GLN A 227 2.50 46.72 -10.12
C GLN A 227 3.40 45.65 -10.77
N PHE A 228 4.25 44.97 -10.00
CA PHE A 228 5.02 43.82 -10.48
C PHE A 228 4.39 42.51 -10.00
N SER A 229 4.27 41.53 -10.90
CA SER A 229 3.84 40.17 -10.56
C SER A 229 5.04 39.37 -10.07
N TYR A 230 4.97 38.84 -8.84
CA TYR A 230 6.03 38.05 -8.25
C TYR A 230 5.58 36.59 -8.07
N TYR A 231 6.39 35.64 -8.53
CA TYR A 231 6.13 34.20 -8.44
C TYR A 231 6.91 33.58 -7.27
N SER A 232 6.25 32.77 -6.45
CA SER A 232 6.89 31.93 -5.43
C SER A 232 6.49 30.49 -5.67
N ASN A 233 7.43 29.66 -6.15
CA ASN A 233 7.14 28.28 -6.48
C ASN A 233 8.06 27.33 -5.70
N SER A 234 7.50 26.19 -5.32
CA SER A 234 8.27 25.15 -4.68
C SER A 234 7.82 23.80 -5.20
N ASN A 235 8.77 22.92 -5.53
CA ASN A 235 8.50 21.65 -6.20
C ASN A 235 9.32 20.50 -5.58
N GLY A 236 8.68 19.37 -5.28
CA GLY A 236 9.35 18.16 -4.81
C GLY A 236 9.98 18.34 -3.43
N GLY A 237 9.21 18.14 -2.36
CA GLY A 237 9.72 18.29 -0.99
C GLY A 237 10.84 17.32 -0.65
N ALA A 238 10.85 16.12 -1.24
CA ALA A 238 11.98 15.20 -1.19
C ALA A 238 12.80 15.25 -2.49
N VAL A 239 12.15 14.95 -3.62
CA VAL A 239 12.82 14.67 -4.89
C VAL A 239 12.29 15.58 -5.99
N TYR A 240 13.21 16.19 -6.74
CA TYR A 240 12.95 16.79 -8.03
C TYR A 240 13.80 16.08 -9.10
N SER A 241 13.15 15.45 -10.09
CA SER A 241 13.82 14.76 -11.19
C SER A 241 13.47 15.35 -12.56
N VAL A 242 14.48 15.48 -13.43
CA VAL A 242 14.33 16.00 -14.80
C VAL A 242 14.28 14.87 -15.84
N ASN A 243 15.29 13.99 -15.89
CA ASN A 243 15.50 13.04 -17.00
C ASN A 243 15.03 11.60 -16.73
N GLY A 244 14.18 11.41 -15.72
CA GLY A 244 13.55 10.12 -15.40
C GLY A 244 13.79 9.72 -13.95
N LEU A 245 12.83 9.00 -13.40
CA LEU A 245 12.89 8.56 -12.01
C LEU A 245 12.32 7.16 -11.87
N ILE A 246 13.12 6.29 -11.26
CA ILE A 246 12.75 4.92 -10.92
C ILE A 246 12.90 4.77 -9.41
N MET A 247 11.83 4.37 -8.74
CA MET A 247 11.81 4.08 -7.30
C MET A 247 11.30 2.67 -7.08
N ASN A 248 12.06 1.86 -6.37
CA ASN A 248 11.66 0.52 -5.95
C ASN A 248 11.78 0.44 -4.42
N ASP A 249 10.73 -0.04 -3.76
CA ASP A 249 10.73 -0.31 -2.31
C ASP A 249 11.11 0.92 -1.46
N CYS A 250 10.72 2.12 -1.90
CA CYS A 250 11.10 3.35 -1.22
C CYS A 250 9.98 3.85 -0.29
N SER A 251 10.35 4.39 0.88
CA SER A 251 9.45 5.03 1.82
C SER A 251 9.65 6.54 1.82
N LEU A 252 8.61 7.30 1.51
CA LEU A 252 8.63 8.77 1.47
C LEU A 252 7.60 9.31 2.46
N ASN A 253 8.07 9.73 3.62
CA ASN A 253 7.22 10.11 4.74
C ASN A 253 7.37 11.59 5.08
N ASP A 254 6.25 12.25 5.38
CA ASP A 254 6.19 13.59 5.95
C ASP A 254 7.00 14.66 5.17
N ASN A 255 7.19 14.45 3.87
CA ASN A 255 7.88 15.41 3.03
C ASN A 255 6.93 16.54 2.64
N SER A 256 7.48 17.74 2.54
CA SER A 256 6.66 18.94 2.39
C SER A 256 7.19 19.90 1.34
N VAL A 257 6.26 20.53 0.65
CA VAL A 257 6.54 21.62 -0.26
C VAL A 257 5.68 22.82 0.14
N SER A 258 6.29 24.00 0.31
CA SER A 258 5.61 25.20 0.75
C SER A 258 5.96 26.42 -0.08
N ALA A 259 4.95 27.17 -0.49
CA ALA A 259 5.09 28.47 -1.13
C ALA A 259 4.16 29.51 -0.49
N SER A 260 4.74 30.62 -0.03
CA SER A 260 4.00 31.70 0.64
C SER A 260 4.40 33.10 0.17
N THR A 261 3.44 34.04 0.11
CA THR A 261 3.72 35.46 -0.17
C THR A 261 2.82 36.44 0.60
N LEU A 262 3.38 37.59 0.99
CA LEU A 262 2.65 38.72 1.59
C LEU A 262 2.18 39.78 0.56
N SER A 263 2.48 39.62 -0.74
CA SER A 263 2.22 40.61 -1.80
C SER A 263 0.82 40.51 -2.41
N SER A 264 0.33 41.58 -3.04
CA SER A 264 -0.99 41.73 -3.67
C SER A 264 -1.16 41.10 -5.06
N TYR A 265 -0.07 40.71 -5.74
CA TYR A 265 -0.08 40.16 -7.10
C TYR A 265 0.66 38.82 -7.14
N PHE A 266 -0.03 37.79 -6.64
CA PHE A 266 0.50 36.46 -6.42
C PHE A 266 0.26 35.49 -7.59
N LEU A 267 1.31 34.79 -8.01
CA LEU A 267 1.28 33.63 -8.92
C LEU A 267 2.17 32.50 -8.38
N GLY A 268 1.95 32.06 -7.14
CA GLY A 268 2.71 30.93 -6.59
C GLY A 268 1.99 29.60 -6.67
N SER A 269 2.76 28.54 -6.81
CA SER A 269 2.27 27.17 -6.89
C SER A 269 3.21 26.21 -6.17
N THR A 270 2.60 25.24 -5.50
CA THR A 270 3.31 24.08 -4.97
C THR A 270 2.98 22.83 -5.76
N LYS A 271 4.00 21.98 -5.96
CA LYS A 271 3.86 20.75 -6.75
C LYS A 271 4.62 19.58 -6.13
N GLY A 272 3.92 18.50 -5.80
CA GLY A 272 4.52 17.26 -5.32
C GLY A 272 5.18 17.41 -3.95
N GLY A 273 4.45 17.16 -2.87
CA GLY A 273 5.01 17.24 -1.50
C GLY A 273 6.18 16.30 -1.25
N ALA A 274 6.20 15.14 -1.91
CA ALA A 274 7.37 14.26 -1.93
C ALA A 274 8.13 14.37 -3.24
N VAL A 275 7.46 14.10 -4.36
CA VAL A 275 8.11 13.86 -5.65
C VAL A 275 7.57 14.82 -6.71
N TYR A 276 8.49 15.44 -7.42
CA TYR A 276 8.24 16.11 -8.68
C TYR A 276 9.07 15.44 -9.78
N SER A 277 8.43 15.02 -10.87
CA SER A 277 9.10 14.45 -12.05
C SER A 277 8.68 15.17 -13.33
N GLU A 278 9.64 15.68 -14.10
CA GLU A 278 9.41 16.22 -15.45
C GLU A 278 9.24 15.11 -16.49
N SER A 279 9.96 14.00 -16.33
CA SER A 279 9.94 12.84 -17.22
C SER A 279 9.17 11.67 -16.61
N SER A 280 9.20 10.52 -17.29
CA SER A 280 8.50 9.31 -16.86
C SER A 280 8.91 8.90 -15.44
N LEU A 281 7.91 8.54 -14.64
CA LEU A 281 8.06 8.12 -13.26
C LEU A 281 7.54 6.70 -13.10
N THR A 282 8.40 5.81 -12.61
CA THR A 282 8.03 4.44 -12.25
C THR A 282 8.23 4.25 -10.76
N MET A 283 7.19 3.76 -10.07
CA MET A 283 7.26 3.39 -8.67
C MET A 283 6.75 1.96 -8.47
N ASN A 284 7.55 1.13 -7.80
CA ASN A 284 7.16 -0.23 -7.43
C ASN A 284 7.34 -0.42 -5.93
N LEU A 285 6.33 -0.96 -5.25
CA LEU A 285 6.39 -1.27 -3.80
C LEU A 285 6.72 -0.06 -2.92
N CYS A 286 6.39 1.16 -3.36
CA CYS A 286 6.69 2.37 -2.61
C CYS A 286 5.59 2.74 -1.63
N THR A 287 5.97 3.30 -0.48
CA THR A 287 5.05 3.88 0.50
C THR A 287 5.24 5.40 0.54
N LEU A 288 4.14 6.16 0.43
CA LEU A 288 4.13 7.61 0.53
C LEU A 288 3.13 8.05 1.60
N ASN A 289 3.62 8.43 2.77
CA ASN A 289 2.78 8.76 3.93
C ASN A 289 2.90 10.24 4.33
N GLY A 290 1.78 10.90 4.60
CA GLY A 290 1.77 12.21 5.26
C GLY A 290 2.37 13.36 4.45
N ASN A 291 2.62 13.19 3.15
CA ASN A 291 3.29 14.21 2.35
C ASN A 291 2.35 15.36 2.04
N THR A 292 2.89 16.59 2.05
CA THR A 292 2.08 17.81 1.99
C THR A 292 2.54 18.80 0.93
N SER A 293 1.58 19.38 0.21
CA SER A 293 1.79 20.49 -0.72
C SER A 293 0.98 21.69 -0.27
N LEU A 294 1.63 22.77 0.17
CA LEU A 294 0.99 23.93 0.79
C LEU A 294 1.27 25.22 0.02
N THR A 295 0.22 25.83 -0.52
CA THR A 295 0.28 27.19 -1.06
C THR A 295 -0.54 28.14 -0.21
N SER A 296 0.05 29.27 0.18
CA SER A 296 -0.64 30.30 0.96
C SER A 296 -0.34 31.72 0.47
N SER A 297 -1.32 32.61 0.55
CA SER A 297 -1.12 34.03 0.18
C SER A 297 -2.07 34.97 0.91
N SER A 298 -1.55 36.12 1.36
CA SER A 298 -2.34 37.16 2.06
C SER A 298 -3.18 38.02 1.12
N PHE A 299 -2.78 38.18 -0.14
CA PHE A 299 -3.52 38.90 -1.18
C PHE A 299 -3.22 38.23 -2.54
N SER A 300 -4.24 37.98 -3.37
CA SER A 300 -4.01 37.41 -4.70
C SER A 300 -4.99 37.97 -5.74
N SER A 301 -4.47 38.46 -6.86
CA SER A 301 -5.24 38.83 -8.05
C SER A 301 -5.42 37.67 -9.05
N TYR A 302 -4.84 36.50 -8.76
CA TYR A 302 -5.03 35.23 -9.46
C TYR A 302 -5.32 34.11 -8.46
N ALA A 303 -5.84 32.97 -8.95
CA ALA A 303 -6.11 31.78 -8.13
C ALA A 303 -4.90 30.83 -8.12
N PRO A 304 -4.01 30.89 -7.11
CA PRO A 304 -2.86 30.00 -7.01
C PRO A 304 -3.27 28.55 -6.82
N SER A 305 -2.29 27.64 -6.97
CA SER A 305 -2.56 26.21 -6.98
C SER A 305 -1.57 25.39 -6.17
N SER A 306 -2.11 24.44 -5.41
CA SER A 306 -1.37 23.31 -4.86
C SER A 306 -1.75 22.06 -5.65
N LEU A 307 -0.75 21.32 -6.13
CA LEU A 307 -0.92 20.21 -7.08
C LEU A 307 -0.16 18.98 -6.59
N GLY A 308 -0.86 17.89 -6.28
CA GLY A 308 -0.22 16.63 -5.88
C GLY A 308 0.39 16.71 -4.48
N GLY A 309 -0.35 16.29 -3.45
CA GLY A 309 0.18 16.31 -2.09
C GLY A 309 1.41 15.42 -1.88
N ALA A 310 1.50 14.31 -2.61
CA ALA A 310 2.69 13.47 -2.66
C ALA A 310 3.44 13.60 -3.98
N ILE A 311 2.75 13.40 -5.10
CA ILE A 311 3.36 13.23 -6.42
C ILE A 311 2.82 14.27 -7.40
N TYR A 312 3.75 14.94 -8.08
CA TYR A 312 3.47 15.64 -9.33
C TYR A 312 4.27 14.99 -10.47
N ALA A 313 3.56 14.45 -11.45
CA ALA A 313 4.14 13.83 -12.65
C ALA A 313 3.73 14.61 -13.91
N ALA A 314 4.72 15.21 -14.59
CA ALA A 314 4.48 15.93 -15.83
C ALA A 314 4.39 15.00 -17.06
N ALA A 315 5.01 13.82 -16.99
CA ALA A 315 4.93 12.78 -18.00
C ALA A 315 4.22 11.52 -17.46
N ALA A 316 4.34 10.40 -18.17
CA ALA A 316 3.67 9.16 -17.80
C ALA A 316 4.08 8.68 -16.40
N LEU A 317 3.09 8.30 -15.60
CA LEU A 317 3.27 7.74 -14.27
C LEU A 317 2.77 6.29 -14.25
N THR A 318 3.67 5.38 -13.88
CA THR A 318 3.34 3.97 -13.66
C THR A 318 3.62 3.61 -12.21
N MET A 319 2.62 3.01 -11.55
CA MET A 319 2.73 2.59 -10.16
C MET A 319 2.26 1.15 -10.01
N ASP A 320 3.03 0.33 -9.31
CA ASP A 320 2.67 -1.04 -8.96
C ASP A 320 2.84 -1.29 -7.47
N SER A 321 1.79 -1.80 -6.83
CA SER A 321 1.80 -2.24 -5.44
C SER A 321 2.26 -1.15 -4.46
N CYS A 322 1.95 0.13 -4.76
CA CYS A 322 2.31 1.28 -3.93
C CYS A 322 1.18 1.66 -2.95
N ILE A 323 1.55 2.21 -1.79
CA ILE A 323 0.61 2.71 -0.78
C ILE A 323 0.80 4.22 -0.62
N LEU A 324 -0.28 4.98 -0.73
CA LEU A 324 -0.31 6.42 -0.54
C LEU A 324 -1.32 6.77 0.54
N GLU A 325 -0.84 7.15 1.72
CA GLU A 325 -1.69 7.39 2.88
C GLU A 325 -1.55 8.81 3.42
N GLY A 326 -2.66 9.45 3.77
CA GLY A 326 -2.66 10.72 4.52
C GLY A 326 -2.05 11.91 3.78
N ASN A 327 -1.87 11.83 2.47
CA ASN A 327 -1.24 12.88 1.68
C ASN A 327 -2.22 14.04 1.45
N SER A 328 -1.73 15.28 1.45
CA SER A 328 -2.59 16.45 1.30
C SER A 328 -2.06 17.53 0.36
N SER A 329 -2.96 18.07 -0.45
CA SER A 329 -2.74 19.27 -1.25
C SER A 329 -3.63 20.38 -0.73
N THR A 330 -3.04 21.44 -0.19
CA THR A 330 -3.75 22.57 0.41
C THR A 330 -3.39 23.89 -0.28
N CYS A 331 -4.41 24.63 -0.69
CA CYS A 331 -4.27 26.00 -1.16
C CYS A 331 -5.22 26.92 -0.37
N SER A 332 -4.65 27.90 0.33
CA SER A 332 -5.40 28.84 1.18
C SER A 332 -5.06 30.28 0.86
N THR A 333 -6.05 31.08 0.47
CA THR A 333 -5.83 32.45 -0.03
C THR A 333 -6.90 33.44 0.41
N THR A 334 -6.77 34.69 -0.01
CA THR A 334 -7.77 35.72 0.27
C THR A 334 -8.92 35.74 -0.75
N TYR A 335 -8.68 35.55 -2.04
CA TYR A 335 -9.70 35.77 -3.09
C TYR A 335 -10.06 34.56 -3.96
N GLY A 336 -9.32 33.46 -3.89
CA GLY A 336 -9.58 32.27 -4.71
C GLY A 336 -8.45 31.23 -4.62
N ALA A 337 -8.79 29.95 -4.52
CA ALA A 337 -7.83 28.88 -4.29
C ALA A 337 -8.14 27.65 -5.15
N ASN A 338 -7.09 27.04 -5.71
CA ASN A 338 -7.17 25.77 -6.42
C ASN A 338 -6.34 24.71 -5.72
N SER A 339 -6.93 23.56 -5.43
CA SER A 339 -6.21 22.37 -4.99
C SER A 339 -6.60 21.19 -5.86
N LYS A 340 -5.61 20.39 -6.25
CA LYS A 340 -5.83 19.27 -7.16
C LYS A 340 -4.94 18.09 -6.80
N GLY A 341 -5.54 16.90 -6.67
CA GLY A 341 -4.80 15.67 -6.41
C GLY A 341 -4.22 15.65 -5.00
N GLY A 342 -4.99 15.22 -4.01
CA GLY A 342 -4.50 15.18 -2.62
C GLY A 342 -3.28 14.28 -2.45
N ALA A 343 -3.16 13.22 -3.24
CA ALA A 343 -1.95 12.41 -3.34
C ALA A 343 -1.23 12.64 -4.68
N ILE A 344 -1.94 12.48 -5.80
CA ILE A 344 -1.34 12.41 -7.14
C ILE A 344 -1.90 13.49 -8.06
N TYR A 345 -1.00 14.21 -8.72
CA TYR A 345 -1.28 15.02 -9.89
C TYR A 345 -0.52 14.48 -11.11
N ALA A 346 -1.25 14.02 -12.12
CA ALA A 346 -0.67 13.50 -13.36
C ALA A 346 -1.13 14.35 -14.55
N VAL A 347 -0.17 14.88 -15.31
CA VAL A 347 -0.46 15.62 -16.56
C VAL A 347 -0.68 14.66 -17.72
N SER A 348 0.08 13.55 -17.75
CA SER A 348 0.01 12.53 -18.80
C SER A 348 -0.70 11.26 -18.31
N SER A 349 -0.55 10.16 -19.05
CA SER A 349 -1.17 8.88 -18.72
C SER A 349 -0.76 8.39 -17.34
N LEU A 350 -1.74 7.89 -16.59
CA LEU A 350 -1.56 7.28 -15.27
C LEU A 350 -1.99 5.81 -15.31
N THR A 351 -1.08 4.90 -14.99
CA THR A 351 -1.41 3.48 -14.78
C THR A 351 -1.08 3.10 -13.35
N MET A 352 -2.07 2.53 -12.64
CA MET A 352 -1.89 2.01 -11.30
C MET A 352 -2.40 0.58 -11.21
N THR A 353 -1.56 -0.32 -10.70
CA THR A 353 -1.90 -1.72 -10.47
C THR A 353 -1.67 -2.07 -9.01
N ALA A 354 -2.66 -2.69 -8.37
CA ALA A 354 -2.58 -3.16 -6.98
C ALA A 354 -2.19 -2.06 -5.96
N CYS A 355 -2.45 -0.80 -6.27
CA CYS A 355 -2.10 0.34 -5.41
C CYS A 355 -3.23 0.69 -4.44
N ALA A 356 -2.87 1.28 -3.30
CA ALA A 356 -3.81 1.84 -2.35
C ALA A 356 -3.63 3.36 -2.21
N VAL A 357 -4.73 4.13 -2.26
CA VAL A 357 -4.73 5.56 -1.91
C VAL A 357 -5.77 5.81 -0.82
N ILE A 358 -5.28 6.17 0.35
CA ILE A 358 -6.02 6.15 1.60
C ILE A 358 -5.98 7.53 2.26
N ASN A 359 -7.12 8.02 2.73
CA ASN A 359 -7.23 9.21 3.58
C ASN A 359 -6.53 10.47 3.01
N SER A 360 -6.41 10.56 1.69
CA SER A 360 -5.76 11.71 1.05
C SER A 360 -6.76 12.84 0.82
N SER A 361 -6.28 14.09 0.82
CA SER A 361 -7.17 15.24 0.76
C SER A 361 -6.69 16.37 -0.15
N SER A 362 -7.65 16.95 -0.89
CA SER A 362 -7.47 18.18 -1.66
C SER A 362 -8.31 19.28 -1.02
N LEU A 363 -7.65 20.33 -0.51
CA LEU A 363 -8.27 21.45 0.19
C LEU A 363 -8.05 22.78 -0.52
N ALA A 364 -9.15 23.44 -0.89
CA ALA A 364 -9.15 24.79 -1.45
C ALA A 364 -9.98 25.75 -0.59
N SER A 365 -9.34 26.74 0.04
CA SER A 365 -10.00 27.69 0.93
C SER A 365 -9.71 29.15 0.59
N SER A 366 -10.70 30.02 0.76
CA SER A 366 -10.47 31.47 0.70
C SER A 366 -11.23 32.30 1.74
N SER A 367 -10.64 33.44 2.11
CA SER A 367 -11.18 34.35 3.13
C SER A 367 -12.34 35.23 2.63
N TYR A 368 -12.23 35.72 1.39
CA TYR A 368 -13.17 36.65 0.76
C TYR A 368 -13.58 36.20 -0.64
N ALA A 369 -14.87 36.38 -0.95
CA ALA A 369 -15.34 36.36 -2.33
C ALA A 369 -15.39 37.80 -2.85
N SER A 370 -14.48 38.12 -3.77
CA SER A 370 -14.42 39.45 -4.39
C SER A 370 -15.59 39.66 -5.36
N SER A 371 -16.24 40.82 -5.32
CA SER A 371 -17.21 41.26 -6.33
C SER A 371 -16.55 41.69 -7.65
N ASN A 372 -15.24 41.97 -7.63
CA ASN A 372 -14.47 42.52 -8.76
C ASN A 372 -13.53 41.49 -9.42
N TYR A 373 -13.41 40.28 -8.85
CA TYR A 373 -12.51 39.22 -9.32
C TYR A 373 -13.26 37.88 -9.37
N TYR A 374 -13.37 37.30 -10.57
CA TYR A 374 -14.17 36.11 -10.93
C TYR A 374 -13.62 34.76 -10.39
N PHE A 375 -12.76 34.73 -9.38
CA PHE A 375 -12.06 33.50 -9.00
C PHE A 375 -12.88 32.65 -8.04
N ALA A 376 -13.26 31.46 -8.51
CA ALA A 376 -13.95 30.43 -7.72
C ALA A 376 -12.95 29.55 -6.97
N ASN A 377 -13.30 29.07 -5.78
CA ASN A 377 -12.52 28.02 -5.13
C ASN A 377 -12.82 26.68 -5.80
N ALA A 378 -11.78 25.89 -6.08
CA ALA A 378 -11.94 24.56 -6.67
C ALA A 378 -11.02 23.55 -5.99
N SER A 379 -11.63 22.49 -5.48
CA SER A 379 -10.95 21.26 -5.08
C SER A 379 -11.31 20.15 -6.06
N SER A 380 -10.33 19.38 -6.54
CA SER A 380 -10.58 18.33 -7.53
C SER A 380 -9.67 17.12 -7.32
N GLY A 381 -10.25 15.93 -7.26
CA GLY A 381 -9.51 14.69 -7.05
C GLY A 381 -8.89 14.65 -5.66
N GLY A 382 -9.68 14.31 -4.64
CA GLY A 382 -9.18 14.23 -3.27
C GLY A 382 -8.00 13.27 -3.10
N ALA A 383 -7.91 12.24 -3.94
CA ALA A 383 -6.73 11.40 -4.10
C ALA A 383 -5.96 11.74 -5.38
N ILE A 384 -6.61 11.61 -6.53
CA ILE A 384 -5.98 11.58 -7.86
C ILE A 384 -6.60 12.66 -8.74
N TYR A 385 -5.75 13.47 -9.36
CA TYR A 385 -6.12 14.36 -10.45
C TYR A 385 -5.31 13.98 -11.69
N THR A 386 -5.99 13.76 -12.81
CA THR A 386 -5.35 13.55 -14.11
C THR A 386 -5.91 14.43 -15.21
N GLU A 387 -5.02 14.92 -16.07
CA GLU A 387 -5.35 15.63 -17.31
C GLU A 387 -5.51 14.70 -18.52
N SER A 388 -5.17 13.41 -18.39
CA SER A 388 -5.11 12.44 -19.48
C SER A 388 -5.85 11.14 -19.12
N ASN A 389 -5.59 10.08 -19.91
CA ASN A 389 -6.14 8.75 -19.69
C ASN A 389 -5.60 8.13 -18.41
N ILE A 390 -6.43 7.35 -17.73
CA ILE A 390 -6.11 6.69 -16.48
C ILE A 390 -6.64 5.26 -16.48
N ALA A 391 -5.78 4.33 -16.09
CA ALA A 391 -6.11 2.92 -15.91
C ALA A 391 -5.82 2.51 -14.47
N LEU A 392 -6.84 1.98 -13.80
CA LEU A 392 -6.77 1.47 -12.43
C LEU A 392 -7.13 -0.02 -12.42
N ILE A 393 -6.22 -0.85 -11.92
CA ILE A 393 -6.39 -2.31 -11.91
C ILE A 393 -6.14 -2.82 -10.50
N ARG A 394 -7.16 -3.43 -9.87
CA ARG A 394 -7.07 -4.00 -8.51
C ARG A 394 -6.65 -2.97 -7.43
N CYS A 395 -7.02 -1.72 -7.63
CA CYS A 395 -6.66 -0.63 -6.71
C CYS A 395 -7.71 -0.44 -5.60
N SER A 396 -7.25 0.09 -4.46
CA SER A 396 -8.09 0.41 -3.30
C SER A 396 -8.04 1.90 -2.97
N ILE A 397 -9.14 2.62 -3.16
CA ILE A 397 -9.21 4.08 -3.07
C ILE A 397 -10.21 4.48 -1.98
N ASN A 398 -9.72 4.71 -0.77
CA ASN A 398 -10.55 4.76 0.44
C ASN A 398 -10.39 6.05 1.26
N GLY A 399 -11.51 6.60 1.74
CA GLY A 399 -11.50 7.70 2.71
C GLY A 399 -10.98 9.04 2.17
N ASN A 400 -10.89 9.20 0.85
CA ASN A 400 -10.31 10.39 0.25
C ASN A 400 -11.32 11.53 0.19
N SER A 401 -10.85 12.78 0.27
CA SER A 401 -11.73 13.93 0.32
C SER A 401 -11.31 15.11 -0.57
N SER A 402 -12.30 15.66 -1.28
CA SER A 402 -12.21 16.95 -1.95
C SER A 402 -13.04 17.96 -1.17
N TYR A 403 -12.40 19.01 -0.65
CA TYR A 403 -13.06 20.03 0.15
C TYR A 403 -12.79 21.44 -0.37
N SER A 404 -13.85 22.21 -0.62
CA SER A 404 -13.77 23.61 -1.01
C SER A 404 -14.58 24.51 -0.07
N SER A 405 -14.01 25.64 0.37
CA SER A 405 -14.64 26.51 1.36
C SER A 405 -14.38 28.00 1.15
N THR A 406 -15.35 28.86 1.46
CA THR A 406 -15.17 30.32 1.57
C THR A 406 -15.69 30.81 2.93
N SER A 407 -14.97 31.68 3.64
CA SER A 407 -15.41 32.13 4.98
C SER A 407 -16.46 33.25 4.98
N SER A 408 -16.56 34.09 3.93
CA SER A 408 -17.52 35.21 3.89
C SER A 408 -18.66 35.01 2.87
N PHE A 409 -19.88 35.34 3.28
CA PHE A 409 -21.08 35.34 2.43
C PHE A 409 -21.15 36.66 1.66
N ASN A 410 -20.82 36.62 0.37
CA ASN A 410 -21.09 37.71 -0.56
C ASN A 410 -21.76 37.09 -1.79
N GLY A 411 -22.86 37.66 -2.30
CA GLY A 411 -23.79 37.02 -3.24
C GLY A 411 -23.22 36.51 -4.58
N ASN A 412 -21.92 36.65 -4.82
CA ASN A 412 -21.21 36.23 -6.04
C ASN A 412 -20.14 35.12 -5.81
N SER A 413 -20.10 34.46 -4.64
CA SER A 413 -19.12 33.40 -4.36
C SER A 413 -19.50 32.05 -4.98
N SER A 414 -18.59 31.44 -5.77
CA SER A 414 -18.75 30.07 -6.29
C SER A 414 -17.63 29.16 -5.82
N SER A 415 -18.00 27.94 -5.44
CA SER A 415 -17.06 26.89 -5.00
C SER A 415 -17.42 25.56 -5.66
N LYS A 416 -16.39 24.78 -6.00
CA LYS A 416 -16.55 23.50 -6.68
C LYS A 416 -15.73 22.42 -5.99
N SER A 417 -16.37 21.29 -5.75
CA SER A 417 -15.70 20.06 -5.33
C SER A 417 -16.02 18.97 -6.34
N LYS A 418 -14.98 18.35 -6.91
CA LYS A 418 -15.11 17.38 -8.00
C LYS A 418 -14.31 16.13 -7.70
N GLY A 419 -14.98 14.99 -7.55
CA GLY A 419 -14.32 13.71 -7.31
C GLY A 419 -13.65 13.69 -5.95
N GLY A 420 -14.35 13.18 -4.94
CA GLY A 420 -13.73 13.00 -3.60
C GLY A 420 -12.52 12.09 -3.63
N ALA A 421 -12.43 11.18 -4.61
CA ALA A 421 -11.24 10.41 -4.91
C ALA A 421 -10.58 10.86 -6.22
N ILE A 422 -11.27 10.74 -7.35
CA ILE A 422 -10.68 10.88 -8.69
C ILE A 422 -11.31 12.03 -9.45
N TYR A 423 -10.47 12.86 -10.03
CA TYR A 423 -10.81 13.70 -11.16
C TYR A 423 -10.06 13.21 -12.40
N ALA A 424 -10.77 12.91 -13.48
CA ALA A 424 -10.19 12.52 -14.77
C ALA A 424 -10.79 13.33 -15.92
N SER A 425 -9.93 13.88 -16.80
CA SER A 425 -10.37 14.49 -18.06
C SER A 425 -10.21 13.60 -19.30
N GLY A 426 -9.35 12.60 -19.26
CA GLY A 426 -9.24 11.57 -20.30
C GLY A 426 -10.18 10.38 -20.05
N LEU A 427 -10.01 9.33 -20.86
CA LEU A 427 -10.67 8.05 -20.67
C LEU A 427 -10.28 7.47 -19.30
N LEU A 428 -11.28 7.00 -18.55
CA LEU A 428 -11.07 6.35 -17.26
C LEU A 428 -11.47 4.88 -17.34
N GLU A 429 -10.48 4.01 -17.16
CA GLU A 429 -10.64 2.57 -17.12
C GLU A 429 -10.41 2.08 -15.69
N ILE A 430 -11.39 1.33 -15.17
CA ILE A 430 -11.37 0.79 -13.82
C ILE A 430 -11.71 -0.70 -13.89
N ASP A 431 -10.79 -1.53 -13.39
CA ASP A 431 -11.01 -2.97 -13.30
C ASP A 431 -10.72 -3.47 -11.89
N SER A 432 -11.68 -4.19 -11.32
CA SER A 432 -11.54 -4.89 -10.05
C SER A 432 -11.09 -3.99 -8.88
N CYS A 433 -11.51 -2.72 -8.89
CA CYS A 433 -11.11 -1.73 -7.88
C CYS A 433 -12.18 -1.54 -6.81
N ASN A 434 -11.75 -1.05 -5.64
CA ASN A 434 -12.65 -0.71 -4.53
C ASN A 434 -12.56 0.78 -4.20
N PHE A 435 -13.72 1.44 -4.10
CA PHE A 435 -13.86 2.84 -3.70
C PHE A 435 -14.75 2.93 -2.47
N THR A 436 -14.17 3.23 -1.31
CA THR A 436 -14.98 3.32 -0.08
C THR A 436 -14.86 4.66 0.63
N ASN A 437 -15.99 5.17 1.15
CA ASN A 437 -16.03 6.33 2.04
C ASN A 437 -15.39 7.60 1.46
N ASN A 438 -15.36 7.78 0.14
CA ASN A 438 -14.83 9.00 -0.47
C ASN A 438 -15.86 10.14 -0.42
N LEU A 439 -15.38 11.37 -0.23
CA LEU A 439 -16.22 12.52 0.07
C LEU A 439 -15.90 13.73 -0.82
N ALA A 440 -16.90 14.26 -1.51
CA ALA A 440 -16.86 15.59 -2.13
C ALA A 440 -17.73 16.57 -1.33
N LYS A 441 -17.15 17.70 -0.90
CA LYS A 441 -17.79 18.62 0.04
C LYS A 441 -17.52 20.09 -0.29
N ASN A 442 -18.55 20.93 -0.12
CA ASN A 442 -18.44 22.39 -0.11
C ASN A 442 -18.87 22.98 1.24
N ALA A 443 -18.29 24.11 1.65
CA ALA A 443 -18.61 24.76 2.94
C ALA A 443 -19.84 25.68 2.92
N PHE A 444 -20.32 25.99 4.14
CA PHE A 444 -21.62 26.59 4.49
C PHE A 444 -21.91 28.04 4.00
N ASN A 445 -20.94 28.77 3.42
CA ASN A 445 -21.07 30.21 3.14
C ASN A 445 -20.83 30.61 1.65
N CYS A 446 -21.13 29.72 0.69
CA CYS A 446 -21.00 30.00 -0.74
C CYS A 446 -22.36 30.31 -1.39
N ALA A 447 -22.43 31.27 -2.33
CA ALA A 447 -23.68 31.63 -3.03
C ALA A 447 -24.12 30.58 -4.05
N ASN A 448 -23.17 29.96 -4.78
CA ASN A 448 -23.45 28.92 -5.77
C ASN A 448 -22.41 27.76 -5.71
N PRO A 449 -22.49 26.88 -4.69
CA PRO A 449 -21.59 25.74 -4.56
C PRO A 449 -22.10 24.52 -5.32
N ASP A 450 -21.26 23.95 -6.18
CA ASP A 450 -21.57 22.70 -6.89
C ASP A 450 -20.62 21.56 -6.48
N SER A 451 -21.18 20.37 -6.33
CA SER A 451 -20.44 19.14 -6.04
C SER A 451 -20.72 18.06 -7.06
N TYR A 452 -19.68 17.35 -7.48
CA TYR A 452 -19.78 16.35 -8.53
C TYR A 452 -18.98 15.10 -8.16
N GLY A 453 -19.63 13.93 -8.12
CA GLY A 453 -18.95 12.65 -7.86
C GLY A 453 -18.33 12.56 -6.46
N GLY A 454 -18.99 11.89 -5.51
CA GLY A 454 -18.39 11.67 -4.18
C GLY A 454 -17.10 10.85 -4.23
N ALA A 455 -16.97 9.94 -5.20
CA ALA A 455 -15.72 9.27 -5.52
C ALA A 455 -15.13 9.79 -6.84
N ILE A 456 -15.88 9.69 -7.94
CA ILE A 456 -15.36 9.84 -9.29
C ILE A 456 -16.02 11.01 -10.00
N TYR A 457 -15.20 11.91 -10.51
CA TYR A 457 -15.56 12.87 -11.55
C TYR A 457 -14.82 12.53 -12.84
N ALA A 458 -15.56 12.26 -13.91
CA ALA A 458 -15.01 12.02 -15.24
C ALA A 458 -15.59 13.01 -16.27
N ALA A 459 -14.70 13.76 -16.92
CA ALA A 459 -15.08 14.64 -18.02
C ALA A 459 -15.17 13.91 -19.37
N ASN A 460 -14.76 12.65 -19.45
CA ASN A 460 -14.81 11.80 -20.64
C ASN A 460 -15.57 10.49 -20.36
N ASN A 461 -15.47 9.51 -21.27
CA ASN A 461 -16.02 8.18 -21.11
C ASN A 461 -15.36 7.42 -19.95
N VAL A 462 -16.14 6.54 -19.33
CA VAL A 462 -15.70 5.66 -18.25
C VAL A 462 -16.07 4.22 -18.58
N VAL A 463 -15.12 3.30 -18.40
CA VAL A 463 -15.32 1.86 -18.48
C VAL A 463 -14.99 1.27 -17.11
N MET A 464 -15.95 0.57 -16.50
CA MET A 464 -15.78 -0.07 -15.20
C MET A 464 -16.17 -1.53 -15.25
N ASN A 465 -15.29 -2.40 -14.75
CA ASN A 465 -15.50 -3.83 -14.65
C ASN A 465 -15.26 -4.31 -13.23
N ALA A 466 -16.10 -5.21 -12.73
CA ALA A 466 -15.92 -5.94 -11.47
C ALA A 466 -15.57 -5.07 -10.24
N SER A 467 -16.00 -3.81 -10.24
CA SER A 467 -15.56 -2.81 -9.26
C SER A 467 -16.63 -2.48 -8.23
N VAL A 468 -16.20 -2.11 -7.02
CA VAL A 468 -17.07 -1.86 -5.87
C VAL A 468 -16.97 -0.40 -5.45
N LEU A 469 -18.11 0.26 -5.24
CA LEU A 469 -18.19 1.62 -4.72
C LEU A 469 -19.16 1.67 -3.55
N ASN A 470 -18.61 1.78 -2.34
CA ASN A 470 -19.40 1.75 -1.11
C ASN A 470 -19.32 3.06 -0.33
N ASN A 471 -20.46 3.56 0.13
CA ASN A 471 -20.56 4.69 1.05
C ASN A 471 -19.85 5.97 0.56
N ASN A 472 -19.71 6.15 -0.75
CA ASN A 472 -19.18 7.40 -1.30
C ASN A 472 -20.26 8.46 -1.26
N SER A 473 -19.88 9.69 -0.97
CA SER A 473 -20.87 10.72 -0.70
C SER A 473 -20.51 12.11 -1.21
N ILE A 474 -21.57 12.84 -1.53
CA ILE A 474 -21.56 14.29 -1.60
C ILE A 474 -22.31 14.82 -0.38
N ASN A 475 -21.69 15.74 0.35
CA ASN A 475 -22.33 16.43 1.47
C ASN A 475 -22.16 17.94 1.33
N SER A 476 -23.24 18.62 0.95
CA SER A 476 -23.31 20.07 0.81
C SER A 476 -24.50 20.65 1.59
N LEU A 477 -24.59 20.32 2.89
CA LEU A 477 -25.66 20.78 3.80
C LEU A 477 -25.65 22.33 3.96
N PHE A 478 -26.83 22.96 3.89
CA PHE A 478 -27.01 24.43 3.92
C PHE A 478 -28.12 24.87 4.90
N THR A 479 -27.90 26.02 5.57
CA THR A 479 -28.88 26.72 6.42
C THR A 479 -29.35 28.08 5.86
N ALA A 480 -28.63 28.68 4.90
CA ALA A 480 -28.99 29.98 4.32
C ALA A 480 -30.08 29.86 3.24
N THR A 481 -31.07 30.76 3.27
CA THR A 481 -32.32 30.71 2.47
C THR A 481 -32.14 30.94 0.96
N ASN A 482 -31.03 31.55 0.51
CA ASN A 482 -30.90 32.12 -0.85
C ASN A 482 -29.86 31.47 -1.80
N ALA A 483 -29.14 30.40 -1.41
CA ALA A 483 -28.10 29.76 -2.25
C ALA A 483 -28.65 28.56 -3.07
N LEU A 484 -28.19 28.37 -4.31
CA LEU A 484 -28.59 27.25 -5.20
C LEU A 484 -27.52 26.14 -5.23
N ALA A 485 -27.30 25.44 -4.11
CA ALA A 485 -26.33 24.36 -4.06
C ALA A 485 -26.81 23.11 -4.84
N ASN A 486 -26.03 22.66 -5.84
CA ASN A 486 -26.36 21.48 -6.64
C ASN A 486 -25.36 20.34 -6.40
N ALA A 487 -25.85 19.12 -6.37
CA ALA A 487 -25.03 17.91 -6.28
C ALA A 487 -25.44 16.88 -7.33
N TYR A 488 -24.42 16.25 -7.92
CA TYR A 488 -24.59 15.30 -9.02
C TYR A 488 -23.73 14.06 -8.79
N GLY A 489 -24.36 12.88 -8.69
CA GLY A 489 -23.69 11.59 -8.58
C GLY A 489 -23.02 11.38 -7.22
N GLY A 490 -23.72 10.78 -6.26
CA GLY A 490 -23.16 10.56 -4.91
C GLY A 490 -21.88 9.73 -4.90
N ALA A 491 -21.68 8.84 -5.87
CA ALA A 491 -20.40 8.17 -6.13
C ALA A 491 -19.75 8.63 -7.43
N ILE A 492 -20.49 8.57 -8.55
CA ILE A 492 -19.94 8.74 -9.89
C ILE A 492 -20.67 9.87 -10.62
N TYR A 493 -19.89 10.80 -11.16
CA TYR A 493 -20.34 11.79 -12.13
C TYR A 493 -19.57 11.64 -13.44
N VAL A 494 -20.29 11.42 -14.54
CA VAL A 494 -19.72 11.30 -15.89
C VAL A 494 -20.40 12.29 -16.83
N VAL A 495 -19.59 13.08 -17.55
CA VAL A 495 -20.11 14.01 -18.56
C VAL A 495 -20.61 13.28 -19.81
N PHE A 496 -19.86 12.29 -20.30
CA PHE A 496 -20.20 11.54 -21.51
C PHE A 496 -20.81 10.18 -21.17
N SER A 497 -20.18 9.08 -21.57
CA SER A 497 -20.73 7.73 -21.49
C SER A 497 -20.13 6.94 -20.34
N LEU A 498 -20.97 6.16 -19.66
CA LEU A 498 -20.56 5.25 -18.60
C LEU A 498 -20.94 3.82 -18.99
N ASN A 499 -19.94 2.93 -19.04
CA ASN A 499 -20.13 1.50 -19.22
C ASN A 499 -19.74 0.76 -17.94
N MET A 500 -20.68 0.05 -17.32
CA MET A 500 -20.44 -0.75 -16.12
C MET A 500 -20.78 -2.22 -16.35
N ASN A 501 -19.85 -3.11 -16.00
CA ASN A 501 -20.05 -4.56 -16.03
C ASN A 501 -19.69 -5.15 -14.66
N LYS A 502 -20.59 -5.93 -14.05
CA LYS A 502 -20.33 -6.62 -12.77
C LYS A 502 -19.94 -5.69 -11.62
N CYS A 503 -20.36 -4.43 -11.66
CA CYS A 503 -20.07 -3.45 -10.61
C CYS A 503 -21.10 -3.48 -9.48
N THR A 504 -20.64 -3.22 -8.25
CA THR A 504 -21.50 -3.07 -7.07
C THR A 504 -21.40 -1.64 -6.53
N LEU A 505 -22.53 -0.95 -6.39
CA LEU A 505 -22.61 0.39 -5.79
C LEU A 505 -23.59 0.35 -4.62
N ASN A 506 -23.06 0.38 -3.39
CA ASN A 506 -23.87 0.25 -2.18
C ASN A 506 -23.73 1.44 -1.22
N GLY A 507 -24.86 1.97 -0.73
CA GLY A 507 -24.85 2.99 0.33
C GLY A 507 -24.33 4.37 -0.09
N ASN A 508 -24.25 4.66 -1.40
CA ASN A 508 -23.75 5.94 -1.88
C ASN A 508 -24.81 7.03 -1.74
N SER A 509 -24.38 8.26 -1.44
CA SER A 509 -25.31 9.32 -1.05
C SER A 509 -25.01 10.67 -1.69
N CYS A 510 -26.05 11.33 -2.19
CA CYS A 510 -26.01 12.66 -2.76
C CYS A 510 -26.90 13.58 -1.91
N ILE A 511 -26.28 14.39 -1.06
CA ILE A 511 -26.98 15.28 -0.12
C ILE A 511 -26.63 16.75 -0.40
N SER A 512 -27.63 17.53 -0.82
CA SER A 512 -27.48 18.95 -1.16
C SER A 512 -28.84 19.67 -1.18
N ARG A 513 -28.90 20.95 -1.56
CA ARG A 513 -30.19 21.63 -1.79
C ARG A 513 -30.94 21.03 -2.98
N LYS A 514 -30.22 20.69 -4.06
CA LYS A 514 -30.71 19.87 -5.18
C LYS A 514 -29.79 18.67 -5.36
N SER A 515 -30.38 17.48 -5.45
CA SER A 515 -29.60 16.23 -5.51
C SER A 515 -30.04 15.37 -6.69
N THR A 516 -29.08 14.96 -7.50
CA THR A 516 -29.35 14.22 -8.73
C THR A 516 -28.43 13.01 -8.80
N GLY A 517 -28.99 11.81 -8.93
CA GLY A 517 -28.23 10.55 -8.96
C GLY A 517 -27.62 10.25 -7.60
N GLY A 518 -28.31 9.48 -6.76
CA GLY A 518 -27.80 9.14 -5.43
C GLY A 518 -26.50 8.35 -5.47
N ALA A 519 -26.28 7.55 -6.51
CA ALA A 519 -24.99 6.94 -6.81
C ALA A 519 -24.37 7.50 -8.10
N VAL A 520 -25.14 7.54 -9.19
CA VAL A 520 -24.63 7.75 -10.54
C VAL A 520 -25.33 8.91 -11.23
N PHE A 521 -24.55 9.79 -11.83
CA PHE A 521 -24.99 10.78 -12.81
C PHE A 521 -24.26 10.58 -14.13
N VAL A 522 -25.01 10.51 -15.24
CA VAL A 522 -24.47 10.40 -16.60
C VAL A 522 -25.09 11.44 -17.53
N GLY A 523 -24.24 12.24 -18.19
CA GLY A 523 -24.67 13.27 -19.12
C GLY A 523 -25.10 12.77 -20.49
N SER A 524 -24.63 11.59 -20.92
CA SER A 524 -24.98 10.97 -22.21
C SER A 524 -25.47 9.53 -22.04
N ILE A 525 -24.75 8.53 -22.56
CA ILE A 525 -25.18 7.13 -22.64
C ILE A 525 -24.76 6.35 -21.40
N LEU A 526 -25.68 5.59 -20.82
CA LEU A 526 -25.39 4.62 -19.78
C LEU A 526 -25.58 3.20 -20.32
N THR A 527 -24.56 2.35 -20.19
CA THR A 527 -24.68 0.90 -20.39
C THR A 527 -24.34 0.15 -19.11
N MET A 528 -25.22 -0.76 -18.70
CA MET A 528 -25.01 -1.58 -17.50
C MET A 528 -25.33 -3.05 -17.77
N ASP A 529 -24.47 -3.92 -17.25
CA ASP A 529 -24.61 -5.37 -17.33
C ASP A 529 -24.20 -6.00 -15.99
N SER A 530 -25.07 -6.84 -15.42
CA SER A 530 -24.74 -7.65 -14.25
C SER A 530 -24.37 -6.82 -13.01
N CYS A 531 -24.94 -5.62 -12.86
CA CYS A 531 -24.60 -4.68 -11.78
C CYS A 531 -25.57 -4.76 -10.59
N ILE A 532 -25.08 -4.39 -9.40
CA ILE A 532 -25.87 -4.33 -8.16
C ILE A 532 -25.81 -2.91 -7.59
N LEU A 533 -26.95 -2.22 -7.53
CA LEU A 533 -27.08 -0.87 -6.96
C LEU A 533 -28.05 -0.91 -5.78
N THR A 534 -27.52 -0.82 -4.56
CA THR A 534 -28.33 -0.95 -3.34
C THR A 534 -28.16 0.19 -2.37
N ASN A 535 -29.23 0.54 -1.66
CA ASN A 535 -29.20 1.50 -0.56
C ASN A 535 -28.65 2.89 -0.95
N ASN A 536 -28.77 3.29 -2.22
CA ASN A 536 -28.28 4.59 -2.67
C ASN A 536 -29.33 5.68 -2.47
N ILE A 537 -28.89 6.89 -2.10
CA ILE A 537 -29.78 7.94 -1.60
C ILE A 537 -29.50 9.26 -2.33
N ALA A 538 -30.52 9.83 -2.97
CA ALA A 538 -30.55 11.23 -3.36
C ALA A 538 -31.45 11.99 -2.38
N SER A 539 -30.86 12.73 -1.45
CA SER A 539 -31.61 13.51 -0.44
C SER A 539 -31.43 14.99 -0.67
N SER A 540 -32.52 15.74 -0.72
CA SER A 540 -32.49 17.16 -1.02
C SER A 540 -33.50 17.96 -0.20
N TYR A 541 -33.26 19.27 -0.11
CA TYR A 541 -34.31 20.19 0.35
C TYR A 541 -35.32 20.44 -0.78
N TYR A 542 -34.88 20.87 -1.98
CA TYR A 542 -35.76 21.30 -3.07
C TYR A 542 -36.29 20.14 -3.93
N SER A 543 -35.41 19.42 -4.61
CA SER A 543 -35.79 18.41 -5.61
C SER A 543 -34.72 17.34 -5.68
N ALA A 544 -35.18 16.08 -5.70
CA ALA A 544 -34.34 14.91 -5.86
C ALA A 544 -34.74 14.14 -7.12
N ARG A 545 -33.75 13.64 -7.86
CA ARG A 545 -33.97 12.84 -9.07
C ARG A 545 -33.05 11.64 -9.11
N GLY A 546 -33.60 10.44 -9.29
CA GLY A 546 -32.82 9.21 -9.44
C GLY A 546 -32.12 8.82 -8.15
N GLY A 547 -32.79 8.04 -7.28
CA GLY A 547 -32.20 7.63 -6.00
C GLY A 547 -30.95 6.78 -6.15
N ALA A 548 -30.81 6.00 -7.23
CA ALA A 548 -29.56 5.39 -7.63
C ALA A 548 -28.95 6.11 -8.85
N ILE A 549 -29.71 6.21 -9.93
CA ILE A 549 -29.22 6.61 -11.25
C ILE A 549 -29.99 7.82 -11.76
N PHE A 550 -29.23 8.81 -12.24
CA PHE A 550 -29.71 9.80 -13.18
C PHE A 550 -28.95 9.69 -14.50
N ALA A 551 -29.69 9.63 -15.62
CA ALA A 551 -29.11 9.61 -16.97
C ALA A 551 -29.89 10.52 -17.94
N ASN A 552 -29.17 11.27 -18.77
CA ASN A 552 -29.77 12.20 -19.73
C ASN A 552 -29.99 11.58 -21.13
N GLY A 553 -29.13 10.67 -21.58
CA GLY A 553 -29.16 10.10 -22.92
C GLY A 553 -29.93 8.79 -23.04
N ARG A 554 -29.66 8.08 -24.15
CA ARG A 554 -30.17 6.71 -24.36
C ARG A 554 -29.41 5.74 -23.48
N SER A 555 -30.13 4.94 -22.71
CA SER A 555 -29.54 4.05 -21.71
C SER A 555 -29.98 2.61 -21.93
N LYS A 556 -29.08 1.65 -21.67
CA LYS A 556 -29.33 0.21 -21.76
C LYS A 556 -28.88 -0.48 -20.50
N MET A 557 -29.72 -1.33 -19.94
CA MET A 557 -29.45 -2.04 -18.70
C MET A 557 -29.90 -3.49 -18.83
N LYS A 558 -29.06 -4.42 -18.40
CA LYS A 558 -29.45 -5.83 -18.33
C LYS A 558 -28.89 -6.56 -17.12
N ALA A 559 -29.53 -7.65 -16.72
CA ALA A 559 -29.06 -8.57 -15.68
C ALA A 559 -28.74 -7.89 -14.34
N SER A 560 -29.38 -6.76 -14.02
CA SER A 560 -28.95 -5.88 -12.92
C SER A 560 -29.99 -5.77 -11.81
N THR A 561 -29.53 -5.60 -10.57
CA THR A 561 -30.38 -5.41 -9.39
C THR A 561 -30.30 -3.98 -8.88
N LEU A 562 -31.46 -3.34 -8.70
CA LEU A 562 -31.62 -2.03 -8.07
C LEU A 562 -32.57 -2.16 -6.88
N ALA A 563 -32.03 -2.13 -5.66
CA ALA A 563 -32.86 -2.32 -4.47
C ALA A 563 -32.64 -1.29 -3.36
N ASN A 564 -33.70 -0.94 -2.64
CA ASN A 564 -33.67 -0.01 -1.50
C ASN A 564 -33.09 1.38 -1.84
N ASN A 565 -33.18 1.82 -3.10
CA ASN A 565 -32.70 3.14 -3.48
C ASN A 565 -33.78 4.20 -3.23
N SER A 566 -33.38 5.40 -2.83
CA SER A 566 -34.34 6.44 -2.43
C SER A 566 -34.03 7.82 -2.99
N SER A 567 -35.08 8.53 -3.39
CA SER A 567 -35.03 9.92 -3.83
C SER A 567 -35.99 10.77 -2.99
N THR A 568 -35.46 11.68 -2.17
CA THR A 568 -36.26 12.39 -1.16
C THR A 568 -36.10 13.91 -1.25
N SER A 569 -37.20 14.65 -1.24
CA SER A 569 -37.23 16.10 -1.05
C SER A 569 -38.27 16.55 -0.02
N THR A 570 -37.99 17.66 0.68
CA THR A 570 -38.85 18.17 1.77
C THR A 570 -39.52 19.51 1.44
N TYR A 571 -39.16 20.19 0.35
CA TYR A 571 -39.73 21.49 -0.03
C TYR A 571 -41.03 21.37 -0.82
N THR A 572 -42.02 22.21 -0.50
CA THR A 572 -43.43 22.05 -0.89
C THR A 572 -43.78 22.43 -2.33
N THR A 573 -42.84 22.99 -3.11
CA THR A 573 -43.11 23.49 -4.47
C THR A 573 -42.54 22.65 -5.61
N ASN A 574 -41.63 21.72 -5.33
CA ASN A 574 -40.84 21.04 -6.36
C ASN A 574 -41.00 19.52 -6.30
N ALA A 575 -41.12 18.92 -7.47
CA ALA A 575 -41.28 17.49 -7.63
C ALA A 575 -39.96 16.71 -7.46
N SER A 576 -40.08 15.44 -7.07
CA SER A 576 -39.01 14.45 -7.09
C SER A 576 -39.43 13.23 -7.92
N TYR A 577 -38.45 12.61 -8.58
CA TYR A 577 -38.70 11.63 -9.62
C TYR A 577 -37.70 10.48 -9.57
N GLY A 578 -38.16 9.25 -9.81
CA GLY A 578 -37.28 8.09 -9.98
C GLY A 578 -36.61 7.65 -8.68
N GLY A 579 -37.26 6.78 -7.91
CA GLY A 579 -36.67 6.28 -6.66
C GLY A 579 -35.45 5.39 -6.89
N ALA A 580 -35.43 4.59 -7.97
CA ALA A 580 -34.19 3.96 -8.46
C ALA A 580 -33.58 4.76 -9.61
N ILE A 581 -34.36 4.98 -10.67
CA ILE A 581 -33.86 5.53 -11.94
C ILE A 581 -34.65 6.76 -12.35
N TYR A 582 -33.94 7.81 -12.73
CA TYR A 582 -34.45 8.88 -13.57
C TYR A 582 -33.69 8.88 -14.91
N ASN A 583 -34.39 8.66 -16.03
CA ASN A 583 -33.78 8.68 -17.36
C ASN A 583 -34.51 9.67 -18.29
N ASN A 584 -33.85 10.74 -18.72
CA ASN A 584 -34.48 11.72 -19.61
C ASN A 584 -34.63 11.23 -21.06
N GLY A 585 -33.66 10.45 -21.55
CA GLY A 585 -33.70 9.84 -22.89
C GLY A 585 -34.46 8.52 -22.94
N GLY A 586 -34.32 7.78 -24.05
CA GLY A 586 -34.89 6.44 -24.19
C GLY A 586 -34.18 5.41 -23.29
N LEU A 587 -34.93 4.49 -22.69
CA LEU A 587 -34.41 3.50 -21.76
C LEU A 587 -34.79 2.09 -22.20
N THR A 588 -33.80 1.20 -22.31
CA THR A 588 -34.01 -0.23 -22.54
C THR A 588 -33.55 -1.03 -21.32
N VAL A 589 -34.42 -1.86 -20.76
CA VAL A 589 -34.17 -2.67 -19.58
C VAL A 589 -34.58 -4.12 -19.85
N SER A 590 -33.71 -5.07 -19.56
CA SER A 590 -34.00 -6.51 -19.70
C SER A 590 -33.44 -7.32 -18.55
N THR A 591 -34.17 -8.28 -17.99
CA THR A 591 -33.59 -9.19 -16.98
C THR A 591 -33.14 -8.44 -15.72
N CYS A 592 -33.89 -7.44 -15.28
CA CYS A 592 -33.52 -6.60 -14.13
C CYS A 592 -34.50 -6.72 -12.98
N LEU A 593 -33.99 -6.46 -11.77
CA LEU A 593 -34.76 -6.48 -10.54
C LEU A 593 -34.83 -5.08 -9.92
N PHE A 594 -36.04 -4.60 -9.62
CA PHE A 594 -36.30 -3.34 -8.93
C PHE A 594 -37.12 -3.59 -7.66
N ARG A 595 -36.47 -3.62 -6.49
CA ARG A 595 -37.15 -3.89 -5.21
C ARG A 595 -37.05 -2.74 -4.22
N ASN A 596 -38.15 -2.44 -3.53
CA ASN A 596 -38.15 -1.50 -2.39
C ASN A 596 -37.58 -0.11 -2.70
N ASN A 597 -37.62 0.34 -3.97
CA ASN A 597 -37.13 1.68 -4.30
C ASN A 597 -38.22 2.71 -3.99
N SER A 598 -37.82 3.91 -3.58
CA SER A 598 -38.76 4.91 -3.08
C SER A 598 -38.48 6.31 -3.59
N VAL A 599 -39.54 7.04 -3.90
CA VAL A 599 -39.48 8.49 -4.13
C VAL A 599 -40.42 9.19 -3.17
N SER A 600 -39.93 10.21 -2.48
CA SER A 600 -40.69 11.01 -1.52
C SER A 600 -40.53 12.49 -1.80
N SER A 601 -41.64 13.23 -1.90
CA SER A 601 -41.63 14.68 -2.15
C SER A 601 -42.76 15.37 -1.42
N ALA A 602 -42.48 16.53 -0.85
CA ALA A 602 -43.52 17.40 -0.29
C ALA A 602 -44.47 18.03 -1.34
N ASN A 603 -44.25 17.80 -2.65
CA ASN A 603 -45.12 18.25 -3.73
C ASN A 603 -45.59 17.09 -4.64
N THR A 604 -44.73 16.67 -5.56
CA THR A 604 -45.06 15.63 -6.54
C THR A 604 -44.00 14.54 -6.50
N ALA A 605 -44.42 13.30 -6.33
CA ALA A 605 -43.56 12.13 -6.30
C ALA A 605 -43.95 11.19 -7.44
N SER A 606 -43.02 10.83 -8.33
CA SER A 606 -43.36 9.94 -9.45
C SER A 606 -42.29 8.92 -9.82
N GLY A 607 -42.71 7.69 -10.11
CA GLY A 607 -41.82 6.59 -10.52
C GLY A 607 -40.95 6.11 -9.36
N GLY A 608 -41.53 5.42 -8.37
CA GLY A 608 -40.76 4.89 -7.23
C GLY A 608 -39.66 3.92 -7.64
N GLY A 609 -39.87 3.10 -8.67
CA GLY A 609 -38.82 2.36 -9.35
C GLY A 609 -38.16 3.22 -10.42
N ILE A 610 -38.89 3.43 -11.52
CA ILE A 610 -38.38 4.03 -12.76
C ILE A 610 -39.20 5.27 -13.12
N TYR A 611 -38.52 6.36 -13.42
CA TYR A 611 -39.06 7.49 -14.15
C TYR A 611 -38.31 7.63 -15.48
N THR A 612 -39.03 7.69 -16.60
CA THR A 612 -38.45 8.07 -17.90
C THR A 612 -39.17 9.25 -18.55
N GLY A 613 -38.38 10.17 -19.10
CA GLY A 613 -38.84 11.30 -19.91
C GLY A 613 -39.11 10.94 -21.38
N ASN A 614 -38.91 9.69 -21.79
CA ASN A 614 -39.03 9.26 -23.18
C ASN A 614 -39.56 7.80 -23.27
N VAL A 615 -39.25 7.09 -24.35
CA VAL A 615 -39.63 5.69 -24.58
C VAL A 615 -38.92 4.76 -23.59
N LEU A 616 -39.70 3.90 -22.92
CA LEU A 616 -39.23 2.79 -22.11
C LEU A 616 -39.58 1.45 -22.76
N LEU A 617 -38.53 0.68 -23.04
CA LEU A 617 -38.60 -0.71 -23.47
C LEU A 617 -38.15 -1.55 -22.28
N ILE A 618 -39.08 -2.24 -21.62
CA ILE A 618 -38.77 -3.11 -20.48
C ILE A 618 -39.20 -4.52 -20.80
N SER A 619 -38.34 -5.50 -20.54
CA SER A 619 -38.69 -6.90 -20.71
C SER A 619 -38.12 -7.73 -19.58
N ASN A 620 -38.76 -8.84 -19.24
CA ASN A 620 -38.14 -9.83 -18.38
C ASN A 620 -37.68 -9.27 -17.02
N CYS A 621 -38.43 -8.31 -16.46
CA CYS A 621 -38.04 -7.61 -15.24
C CYS A 621 -39.05 -7.83 -14.13
N GLU A 622 -38.57 -7.81 -12.90
CA GLU A 622 -39.42 -7.76 -11.71
C GLU A 622 -39.33 -6.37 -11.07
N LEU A 623 -40.49 -5.75 -10.80
CA LEU A 623 -40.62 -4.52 -10.04
C LEU A 623 -41.56 -4.77 -8.87
N SER A 624 -41.01 -4.85 -7.66
CA SER A 624 -41.79 -5.12 -6.45
C SER A 624 -41.54 -4.15 -5.30
N ASN A 625 -42.58 -3.83 -4.52
CA ASN A 625 -42.49 -2.99 -3.32
C ASN A 625 -41.92 -1.58 -3.56
N ASN A 626 -42.03 -1.04 -4.78
CA ASN A 626 -41.57 0.32 -5.05
C ASN A 626 -42.65 1.35 -4.70
N THR A 627 -42.24 2.50 -4.15
CA THR A 627 -43.17 3.48 -3.57
C THR A 627 -42.97 4.90 -4.08
N ALA A 628 -44.06 5.62 -4.30
CA ALA A 628 -44.06 7.05 -4.58
C ALA A 628 -44.96 7.78 -3.56
N THR A 629 -44.38 8.63 -2.73
CA THR A 629 -45.07 9.21 -1.56
C THR A 629 -45.02 10.73 -1.55
N SER A 630 -46.16 11.37 -1.31
CA SER A 630 -46.26 12.81 -1.07
C SER A 630 -47.10 13.11 0.19
N PRO A 631 -46.45 13.22 1.37
CA PRO A 631 -47.13 13.14 2.66
C PRO A 631 -47.73 14.45 3.21
N THR A 632 -47.52 15.60 2.55
CA THR A 632 -47.96 16.92 3.07
C THR A 632 -49.42 17.24 2.75
N PHE A 633 -50.12 17.94 3.66
CA PHE A 633 -51.48 18.50 3.44
C PHE A 633 -51.50 19.70 2.46
N SER A 634 -50.61 19.71 1.47
CA SER A 634 -50.66 20.71 0.41
C SER A 634 -51.83 20.37 -0.52
N PRO A 635 -52.75 21.31 -0.85
CA PRO A 635 -53.89 21.04 -1.73
C PRO A 635 -53.51 20.70 -3.18
N ILE A 636 -52.22 20.71 -3.51
CA ILE A 636 -51.64 20.43 -4.83
C ILE A 636 -50.72 19.19 -4.83
N ASN A 637 -50.69 18.37 -3.76
CA ASN A 637 -49.79 17.22 -3.69
C ASN A 637 -50.25 16.04 -4.56
N SER A 638 -49.37 15.48 -5.40
CA SER A 638 -49.70 14.36 -6.32
C SER A 638 -48.64 13.25 -6.25
N SER A 639 -49.05 12.00 -6.13
CA SER A 639 -48.16 10.85 -6.28
C SER A 639 -48.63 10.00 -7.46
N ARG A 640 -47.69 9.57 -8.30
CA ARG A 640 -47.97 8.81 -9.53
C ARG A 640 -47.00 7.65 -9.69
N ALA A 641 -47.52 6.43 -9.74
CA ALA A 641 -46.78 5.21 -10.01
C ALA A 641 -45.59 4.94 -9.06
N GLY A 642 -45.82 4.03 -8.11
CA GLY A 642 -44.79 3.40 -7.30
C GLY A 642 -43.79 2.61 -8.15
N ALA A 643 -44.19 1.99 -9.26
CA ALA A 643 -43.26 1.23 -10.12
C ALA A 643 -42.68 2.07 -11.25
N ILE A 644 -43.50 2.45 -12.25
CA ILE A 644 -43.04 3.02 -13.52
C ILE A 644 -43.83 4.27 -13.89
N TYR A 645 -43.11 5.37 -14.11
CA TYR A 645 -43.63 6.55 -14.78
C TYR A 645 -42.97 6.72 -16.14
N ALA A 646 -43.74 6.78 -17.23
CA ALA A 646 -43.24 7.08 -18.57
C ALA A 646 -43.96 8.26 -19.23
N VAL A 647 -43.20 9.24 -19.70
CA VAL A 647 -43.77 10.43 -20.37
C VAL A 647 -44.21 10.12 -21.81
N ASP A 648 -43.50 9.25 -22.53
CA ASP A 648 -43.84 8.91 -23.92
C ASP A 648 -44.45 7.51 -24.01
N THR A 649 -43.69 6.53 -24.48
CA THR A 649 -44.21 5.19 -24.76
C THR A 649 -43.63 4.17 -23.79
N LEU A 650 -44.47 3.32 -23.20
CA LEU A 650 -44.07 2.14 -22.43
C LEU A 650 -44.38 0.88 -23.25
N THR A 651 -43.36 0.07 -23.52
CA THR A 651 -43.50 -1.30 -24.00
C THR A 651 -42.96 -2.25 -22.95
N ALA A 652 -43.83 -3.08 -22.36
CA ALA A 652 -43.45 -4.11 -21.39
C ALA A 652 -43.72 -5.51 -21.92
N GLY A 653 -42.75 -6.41 -21.78
CA GLY A 653 -42.85 -7.81 -22.19
C GLY A 653 -42.35 -8.77 -21.11
N SER A 654 -43.14 -9.77 -20.70
CA SER A 654 -42.68 -10.79 -19.72
C SER A 654 -42.21 -10.19 -18.39
N CYS A 655 -42.90 -9.18 -17.86
CA CYS A 655 -42.52 -8.53 -16.60
C CYS A 655 -43.46 -8.89 -15.45
N THR A 656 -42.96 -8.82 -14.21
CA THR A 656 -43.75 -8.97 -12.97
C THR A 656 -43.72 -7.66 -12.18
N ILE A 657 -44.86 -6.98 -12.06
CA ILE A 657 -44.98 -5.66 -11.42
C ILE A 657 -45.99 -5.77 -10.28
N ILE A 658 -45.51 -6.06 -9.06
CA ILE A 658 -46.37 -6.40 -7.92
C ILE A 658 -46.12 -5.52 -6.69
N ASP A 659 -47.15 -5.24 -5.91
CA ASP A 659 -47.06 -4.54 -4.62
C ASP A 659 -46.34 -3.19 -4.71
N ASN A 660 -46.61 -2.42 -5.76
CA ASN A 660 -46.07 -1.07 -5.90
C ASN A 660 -47.13 -0.05 -5.49
N PHE A 661 -46.76 0.99 -4.74
CA PHE A 661 -47.72 1.87 -4.08
C PHE A 661 -47.47 3.34 -4.37
N SER A 662 -48.57 4.10 -4.48
CA SER A 662 -48.55 5.56 -4.62
C SER A 662 -49.39 6.19 -3.51
N HIS A 663 -48.80 7.06 -2.69
CA HIS A 663 -49.41 7.64 -1.51
C HIS A 663 -49.47 9.19 -1.55
N SER A 664 -50.63 9.75 -1.85
CA SER A 664 -51.00 11.17 -1.72
C SER A 664 -52.52 11.33 -1.59
N ASN A 665 -52.97 12.57 -1.36
CA ASN A 665 -54.39 12.93 -1.28
C ASN A 665 -55.11 12.86 -2.64
N THR A 666 -54.35 12.86 -3.74
CA THR A 666 -54.86 12.89 -5.13
C THR A 666 -54.30 11.75 -5.99
N SER A 667 -53.80 10.66 -5.38
CA SER A 667 -53.14 9.58 -6.13
C SER A 667 -54.08 8.95 -7.16
N THR A 668 -53.58 8.82 -8.38
CA THR A 668 -54.34 8.37 -9.54
C THR A 668 -53.85 7.03 -10.13
N ALA A 669 -52.62 6.60 -9.79
CA ALA A 669 -52.04 5.29 -10.13
C ALA A 669 -51.08 4.76 -9.05
N ASP A 670 -51.21 3.49 -8.70
CA ASP A 670 -50.30 2.79 -7.79
C ASP A 670 -49.10 2.17 -8.49
N ALA A 671 -49.25 1.43 -9.59
CA ALA A 671 -48.14 0.73 -10.22
C ALA A 671 -47.52 1.49 -11.40
N ILE A 672 -48.32 1.82 -12.42
CA ILE A 672 -47.82 2.35 -13.70
C ILE A 672 -48.58 3.63 -14.09
N TRP A 673 -47.85 4.63 -14.56
CA TRP A 673 -48.38 5.86 -15.15
C TRP A 673 -47.69 6.11 -16.50
N VAL A 674 -48.48 6.34 -17.56
CA VAL A 674 -47.96 6.64 -18.90
C VAL A 674 -48.73 7.82 -19.48
N ASP A 675 -48.03 8.88 -19.89
CA ASP A 675 -48.66 10.05 -20.53
C ASP A 675 -48.94 9.79 -22.03
N GLY A 676 -48.09 9.00 -22.72
CA GLY A 676 -48.27 8.58 -24.12
C GLY A 676 -48.87 7.18 -24.28
N LYS A 677 -48.21 6.31 -25.07
CA LYS A 677 -48.74 4.98 -25.45
C LYS A 677 -48.27 3.87 -24.51
N ILE A 678 -49.15 2.91 -24.23
CA ILE A 678 -48.82 1.73 -23.43
C ILE A 678 -49.09 0.44 -24.21
N SER A 679 -48.08 -0.43 -24.25
CA SER A 679 -48.17 -1.79 -24.77
C SER A 679 -47.62 -2.78 -23.75
N LEU A 680 -48.47 -3.73 -23.33
CA LEU A 680 -48.12 -4.73 -22.32
C LEU A 680 -48.37 -6.13 -22.89
N SER A 681 -47.36 -7.00 -22.84
CA SER A 681 -47.43 -8.38 -23.30
C SER A 681 -46.84 -9.31 -22.25
N ASN A 682 -47.51 -10.44 -21.98
CA ASN A 682 -47.08 -11.43 -20.98
C ASN A 682 -46.67 -10.81 -19.62
N THR A 683 -47.37 -9.76 -19.19
CA THR A 683 -46.95 -8.96 -18.02
C THR A 683 -47.97 -9.09 -16.90
N ILE A 684 -47.49 -9.29 -15.66
CA ILE A 684 -48.31 -9.34 -14.44
C ILE A 684 -48.26 -7.97 -13.78
N VAL A 685 -49.42 -7.39 -13.46
CA VAL A 685 -49.54 -6.13 -12.69
C VAL A 685 -50.55 -6.30 -11.57
N GLY A 686 -50.14 -6.14 -10.31
CA GLY A 686 -51.06 -6.31 -9.16
C GLY A 686 -50.57 -5.66 -7.88
N SER A 687 -51.45 -5.46 -6.91
CA SER A 687 -51.07 -5.07 -5.55
C SER A 687 -52.15 -5.44 -4.54
N THR A 688 -51.84 -5.32 -3.24
CA THR A 688 -52.81 -5.41 -2.15
C THR A 688 -53.67 -4.14 -1.96
N SER A 689 -53.42 -3.07 -2.73
CA SER A 689 -54.10 -1.77 -2.60
C SER A 689 -55.42 -1.71 -3.35
N ASN A 690 -56.41 -0.99 -2.78
CA ASN A 690 -57.72 -0.75 -3.41
C ASN A 690 -57.70 0.38 -4.46
N ARG A 691 -56.53 0.87 -4.87
CA ARG A 691 -56.39 1.99 -5.83
C ARG A 691 -56.06 1.47 -7.25
N PRO A 692 -56.40 2.25 -8.31
CA PRO A 692 -56.09 1.86 -9.68
C PRO A 692 -54.60 1.61 -9.89
N GLN A 693 -54.25 0.47 -10.48
CA GLN A 693 -52.86 0.11 -10.78
C GLN A 693 -52.33 0.81 -12.05
N ILE A 694 -53.22 1.06 -13.03
CA ILE A 694 -52.92 1.74 -14.29
C ILE A 694 -54.13 2.64 -14.67
N PRO A 695 -53.98 3.97 -14.74
CA PRO A 695 -55.00 4.88 -15.26
C PRO A 695 -54.76 5.15 -16.75
N ILE A 696 -55.80 5.02 -17.56
CA ILE A 696 -55.72 5.28 -19.01
C ILE A 696 -56.25 6.68 -19.30
N GLN A 697 -55.35 7.63 -19.58
CA GLN A 697 -55.73 9.02 -19.91
C GLN A 697 -55.81 9.28 -21.43
N ASN A 698 -55.32 8.37 -22.29
CA ASN A 698 -55.31 8.54 -23.75
C ASN A 698 -55.72 7.25 -24.50
N SER A 699 -56.52 7.40 -25.55
CA SER A 699 -57.32 6.38 -26.27
C SER A 699 -56.55 5.39 -27.17
N SER A 700 -55.28 5.07 -26.89
CA SER A 700 -54.48 4.14 -27.72
C SER A 700 -53.60 3.18 -26.91
N ALA A 701 -54.22 2.45 -25.98
CA ALA A 701 -53.60 1.33 -25.27
C ALA A 701 -53.78 0.02 -26.07
N THR A 702 -52.73 -0.79 -26.20
CA THR A 702 -52.78 -2.13 -26.82
C THR A 702 -52.35 -3.17 -25.78
N ILE A 703 -53.31 -3.96 -25.28
CA ILE A 703 -53.13 -4.86 -24.13
C ILE A 703 -53.50 -6.30 -24.54
N PRO A 704 -52.66 -7.02 -25.31
CA PRO A 704 -52.99 -8.34 -25.83
C PRO A 704 -52.94 -9.48 -24.80
N SER A 705 -52.15 -9.37 -23.71
CA SER A 705 -52.04 -10.44 -22.69
C SER A 705 -51.47 -9.93 -21.35
N VAL A 706 -52.32 -9.51 -20.41
CA VAL A 706 -51.92 -9.01 -19.08
C VAL A 706 -52.70 -9.72 -17.98
N LEU A 707 -52.00 -10.21 -16.94
CA LEU A 707 -52.61 -10.68 -15.69
C LEU A 707 -52.75 -9.52 -14.71
N VAL A 708 -53.97 -9.23 -14.26
CA VAL A 708 -54.22 -8.28 -13.17
C VAL A 708 -54.70 -9.04 -11.94
N ALA A 709 -53.90 -9.07 -10.86
CA ALA A 709 -54.27 -9.72 -9.60
C ALA A 709 -55.02 -8.73 -8.68
N TYR A 710 -56.11 -9.20 -8.06
CA TYR A 710 -57.21 -8.41 -7.45
C TYR A 710 -57.27 -8.59 -5.93
N ASN A 711 -57.77 -7.59 -5.18
CA ASN A 711 -58.23 -7.74 -3.79
C ASN A 711 -59.69 -7.26 -3.66
N SER A 712 -60.48 -7.93 -2.82
CA SER A 712 -61.93 -8.16 -2.98
C SER A 712 -62.89 -7.02 -2.63
N TYR A 713 -62.48 -5.75 -2.70
CA TYR A 713 -63.35 -4.61 -2.34
C TYR A 713 -63.17 -3.39 -3.26
N VAL A 714 -64.01 -3.32 -4.30
CA VAL A 714 -64.34 -2.19 -5.21
C VAL A 714 -63.91 -2.37 -6.67
N SER A 715 -64.90 -2.21 -7.55
CA SER A 715 -64.88 -2.26 -9.00
C SER A 715 -64.30 -0.99 -9.63
N LYS A 716 -63.15 -1.09 -10.31
CA LYS A 716 -62.83 -0.41 -11.59
C LYS A 716 -61.32 -0.48 -11.89
N ILE A 717 -60.95 -1.22 -12.94
CA ILE A 717 -60.06 -0.59 -13.93
C ILE A 717 -60.94 0.51 -14.52
N ASP A 718 -60.71 1.78 -14.17
CA ASP A 718 -61.51 2.85 -14.78
C ASP A 718 -60.99 3.09 -16.20
N LEU A 719 -61.45 2.25 -17.14
CA LEU A 719 -61.30 2.45 -18.58
C LEU A 719 -62.25 3.56 -19.09
N SER A 720 -62.93 4.31 -18.21
CA SER A 720 -63.90 5.33 -18.62
C SER A 720 -63.23 6.63 -19.09
N ALA A 721 -62.64 6.60 -20.27
CA ALA A 721 -62.58 7.74 -21.18
C ALA A 721 -63.24 7.32 -22.50
N SER A 722 -64.57 7.28 -22.47
CA SER A 722 -65.54 7.39 -23.57
C SER A 722 -65.18 6.92 -24.99
N ASN A 723 -64.32 5.91 -25.22
CA ASN A 723 -64.15 5.20 -26.51
C ASN A 723 -63.22 3.95 -26.46
N ALA A 724 -63.02 3.32 -25.30
CA ALA A 724 -62.49 1.94 -25.25
C ALA A 724 -63.66 0.99 -24.94
N ASN A 725 -64.15 0.31 -25.97
CA ASN A 725 -65.25 -0.65 -25.87
C ASN A 725 -64.76 -1.87 -25.07
N PHE A 726 -65.06 -1.90 -23.78
CA PHE A 726 -65.14 -3.12 -22.97
C PHE A 726 -66.38 -2.94 -22.09
N ASP A 727 -67.55 -3.08 -22.69
CA ASP A 727 -68.75 -3.34 -21.90
C ASP A 727 -68.63 -4.77 -21.36
N GLY A 728 -68.90 -4.97 -20.07
CA GLY A 728 -68.74 -6.25 -19.39
C GLY A 728 -69.77 -7.31 -19.81
N THR A 729 -70.03 -7.46 -21.11
CA THR A 729 -70.98 -8.43 -21.67
C THR A 729 -70.32 -9.50 -22.54
N ASP A 730 -68.99 -9.48 -22.74
CA ASP A 730 -68.28 -10.57 -23.42
C ASP A 730 -68.00 -11.75 -22.46
N PRO A 731 -68.68 -12.90 -22.62
CA PRO A 731 -68.51 -14.07 -21.76
C PRO A 731 -67.21 -14.85 -22.01
N THR A 732 -66.34 -14.39 -22.92
CA THR A 732 -65.06 -15.04 -23.23
C THR A 732 -63.88 -14.55 -22.38
N ILE A 733 -64.08 -13.56 -21.52
CA ILE A 733 -63.08 -13.08 -20.55
C ILE A 733 -63.55 -13.46 -19.13
N ASP A 734 -63.28 -14.71 -18.73
CA ASP A 734 -63.47 -15.17 -17.34
C ASP A 734 -62.31 -14.63 -16.47
N LEU A 735 -62.54 -13.48 -15.83
CA LEU A 735 -61.68 -12.89 -14.82
C LEU A 735 -61.75 -13.68 -13.50
N ARG A 736 -61.25 -14.92 -13.46
CA ARG A 736 -61.10 -15.66 -12.20
C ARG A 736 -59.68 -15.57 -11.66
N PHE A 737 -59.61 -14.71 -10.65
CA PHE A 737 -58.45 -14.15 -9.96
C PHE A 737 -57.72 -15.16 -9.05
N ALA A 738 -56.42 -14.96 -8.86
CA ALA A 738 -55.68 -15.52 -7.72
C ALA A 738 -56.34 -15.07 -6.41
N ASP A 739 -56.47 -15.97 -5.43
CA ASP A 739 -57.01 -15.64 -4.11
C ASP A 739 -55.94 -14.89 -3.31
N THR A 740 -56.04 -13.57 -3.23
CA THR A 740 -55.10 -12.73 -2.48
C THR A 740 -55.39 -12.71 -0.97
N SER A 741 -56.48 -13.35 -0.50
CA SER A 741 -56.88 -13.33 0.92
C SER A 741 -56.08 -14.28 1.81
N ASN A 742 -55.24 -15.14 1.23
CA ASN A 742 -54.50 -16.19 1.94
C ASN A 742 -52.99 -16.25 1.55
N ASN A 743 -52.44 -15.20 0.90
CA ASN A 743 -51.09 -15.20 0.31
C ASN A 743 -50.83 -16.30 -0.75
N ASP A 744 -51.88 -16.79 -1.42
CA ASP A 744 -51.78 -17.82 -2.45
C ASP A 744 -51.92 -17.23 -3.86
N PHE A 745 -50.80 -16.80 -4.44
CA PHE A 745 -50.74 -16.23 -5.79
C PHE A 745 -50.90 -17.26 -6.93
N ARG A 746 -51.38 -18.48 -6.63
CA ARG A 746 -51.62 -19.52 -7.63
C ARG A 746 -52.79 -19.11 -8.53
N LEU A 747 -52.61 -19.28 -9.85
CA LEU A 747 -53.68 -19.11 -10.83
C LEU A 747 -54.78 -20.16 -10.60
N ALA A 748 -56.04 -19.77 -10.73
CA ALA A 748 -57.15 -20.72 -10.72
C ALA A 748 -56.97 -21.75 -11.87
N PRO A 749 -57.38 -23.03 -11.73
CA PRO A 749 -57.20 -24.09 -12.74
C PRO A 749 -57.70 -23.76 -14.15
N ASN A 750 -58.60 -22.79 -14.24
CA ASN A 750 -59.28 -22.30 -15.45
C ASN A 750 -58.86 -20.86 -15.83
N SER A 751 -57.76 -20.35 -15.26
CA SER A 751 -57.17 -19.08 -15.66
C SER A 751 -56.57 -19.19 -17.07
N ILE A 752 -56.79 -18.18 -17.92
CA ILE A 752 -56.21 -18.10 -19.28
C ILE A 752 -54.67 -18.01 -19.29
N LEU A 753 -54.05 -17.89 -18.12
CA LEU A 753 -52.60 -17.82 -17.91
C LEU A 753 -52.02 -19.12 -17.34
N VAL A 754 -52.87 -20.08 -16.93
CA VAL A 754 -52.43 -21.46 -16.72
C VAL A 754 -52.10 -22.01 -18.09
N ASN A 755 -50.81 -22.28 -18.34
CA ASN A 755 -50.26 -22.78 -19.61
C ASN A 755 -50.10 -21.75 -20.75
N SER A 756 -49.82 -20.48 -20.45
CA SER A 756 -49.46 -19.49 -21.50
C SER A 756 -48.04 -19.68 -22.08
N GLY A 757 -47.30 -20.72 -21.66
CA GLY A 757 -46.14 -21.27 -22.36
C GLY A 757 -46.51 -22.58 -23.09
N ALA A 758 -45.83 -22.92 -24.17
CA ALA A 758 -46.17 -24.09 -24.98
C ALA A 758 -45.89 -25.42 -24.23
N ASN A 759 -46.93 -26.21 -23.94
CA ASN A 759 -46.86 -27.48 -23.18
C ASN A 759 -45.93 -28.55 -23.79
N ASN A 760 -45.61 -28.43 -25.08
CA ASN A 760 -44.72 -29.33 -25.79
C ASN A 760 -43.21 -29.12 -25.47
N LEU A 761 -42.86 -28.11 -24.67
CA LEU A 761 -41.48 -27.82 -24.25
C LEU A 761 -41.14 -28.39 -22.85
N LEU A 762 -42.07 -29.06 -22.17
CA LEU A 762 -41.89 -29.66 -20.84
C LEU A 762 -41.49 -31.15 -20.95
N GLN A 763 -40.57 -31.60 -20.09
CA GLN A 763 -40.20 -33.02 -20.01
C GLN A 763 -41.17 -33.81 -19.11
N ASN A 764 -41.37 -35.10 -19.41
CA ASN A 764 -42.26 -35.99 -18.64
C ASN A 764 -41.67 -36.35 -17.27
N ASP A 765 -42.53 -36.55 -16.26
CA ASP A 765 -42.19 -36.96 -14.88
C ASP A 765 -41.72 -38.42 -14.79
N THR A 766 -40.64 -38.75 -15.48
CA THR A 766 -40.15 -40.13 -15.58
C THR A 766 -39.66 -40.73 -14.26
N LEU A 767 -39.62 -39.96 -13.18
CA LEU A 767 -39.07 -40.36 -11.86
C LEU A 767 -40.06 -40.18 -10.68
N ASP A 768 -41.33 -39.81 -10.91
CA ASP A 768 -42.35 -39.56 -9.87
C ASP A 768 -41.83 -38.60 -8.78
N VAL A 769 -41.31 -37.45 -9.19
CA VAL A 769 -40.54 -36.55 -8.32
C VAL A 769 -41.41 -35.95 -7.19
N ASN A 770 -42.73 -35.91 -7.36
CA ASN A 770 -43.68 -35.43 -6.35
C ASN A 770 -44.33 -36.58 -5.53
N TYR A 771 -43.94 -37.84 -5.76
CA TYR A 771 -44.39 -39.03 -5.04
C TYR A 771 -45.90 -39.26 -5.03
N ASN A 772 -46.62 -38.81 -6.06
CA ASN A 772 -48.05 -39.06 -6.20
C ASN A 772 -48.35 -40.36 -6.97
N GLY A 773 -47.33 -41.06 -7.45
CA GLY A 773 -47.46 -42.33 -8.15
C GLY A 773 -47.77 -42.19 -9.64
N ASN A 774 -47.80 -40.97 -10.19
CA ASN A 774 -48.13 -40.68 -11.57
C ASN A 774 -46.91 -40.17 -12.36
N THR A 775 -46.16 -41.08 -13.00
CA THR A 775 -44.99 -40.73 -13.83
C THR A 775 -45.35 -40.24 -15.25
N SER A 776 -46.64 -40.06 -15.55
CA SER A 776 -47.13 -39.71 -16.89
C SER A 776 -47.51 -38.24 -17.03
N GLU A 777 -47.48 -37.47 -15.94
CA GLU A 777 -47.69 -36.02 -15.97
C GLU A 777 -46.39 -35.29 -16.35
N GLN A 778 -46.50 -34.11 -16.97
CA GLN A 778 -45.35 -33.24 -17.23
C GLN A 778 -45.15 -32.36 -16.00
N LEU A 779 -43.95 -32.33 -15.41
CA LEU A 779 -43.65 -31.41 -14.32
C LEU A 779 -43.15 -30.06 -14.89
N PRO A 780 -43.55 -28.94 -14.28
CA PRO A 780 -42.99 -27.63 -14.63
C PRO A 780 -41.53 -27.57 -14.16
N ILE A 781 -40.61 -27.85 -15.07
CA ILE A 781 -39.18 -27.59 -14.94
C ILE A 781 -38.82 -26.37 -15.81
N ASP A 782 -37.79 -25.60 -15.46
CA ASP A 782 -37.29 -24.56 -16.38
C ASP A 782 -36.47 -25.17 -17.55
N LEU A 783 -36.07 -24.34 -18.52
CA LEU A 783 -35.28 -24.76 -19.69
C LEU A 783 -33.83 -25.17 -19.34
N GLN A 784 -33.42 -25.06 -18.07
CA GLN A 784 -32.14 -25.52 -17.53
C GLN A 784 -32.29 -26.83 -16.73
N GLY A 785 -33.51 -27.38 -16.63
CA GLY A 785 -33.81 -28.65 -15.97
C GLY A 785 -34.06 -28.55 -14.47
N ALA A 786 -34.22 -27.36 -13.89
CA ALA A 786 -34.53 -27.19 -12.47
C ALA A 786 -36.04 -27.28 -12.21
N THR A 787 -36.43 -28.02 -11.15
CA THR A 787 -37.83 -28.21 -10.74
C THR A 787 -38.43 -26.92 -10.20
N ARG A 788 -39.55 -26.45 -10.79
CA ARG A 788 -40.33 -25.28 -10.31
C ARG A 788 -41.26 -25.65 -9.13
N ILE A 789 -40.86 -26.66 -8.35
CA ILE A 789 -41.63 -27.20 -7.23
C ILE A 789 -40.86 -26.92 -5.93
N MET A 790 -41.40 -26.04 -5.09
CA MET A 790 -40.97 -25.89 -3.70
C MET A 790 -42.10 -26.32 -2.76
N ASN A 791 -41.85 -27.31 -1.91
CA ASN A 791 -42.81 -27.79 -0.90
C ASN A 791 -44.20 -28.15 -1.46
N GLY A 792 -44.25 -28.81 -2.63
CA GLY A 792 -45.50 -29.21 -3.28
C GLY A 792 -46.28 -28.05 -3.92
N ARG A 793 -45.64 -26.91 -4.20
CA ARG A 793 -46.23 -25.74 -4.89
C ARG A 793 -45.48 -25.44 -6.19
N VAL A 794 -46.23 -25.09 -7.25
CA VAL A 794 -45.72 -24.76 -8.60
C VAL A 794 -45.58 -23.24 -8.77
N ASP A 795 -44.42 -22.77 -9.22
CA ASP A 795 -44.17 -21.38 -9.62
C ASP A 795 -44.53 -21.13 -11.11
N ILE A 796 -45.37 -20.13 -11.38
CA ILE A 796 -45.98 -19.81 -12.68
C ILE A 796 -45.67 -18.37 -13.17
N GLY A 797 -44.68 -17.67 -12.58
CA GLY A 797 -44.25 -16.33 -12.99
C GLY A 797 -43.17 -16.27 -14.09
N ALA A 798 -43.16 -15.18 -14.86
CA ALA A 798 -42.32 -14.99 -16.06
C ALA A 798 -40.86 -14.59 -15.78
N TYR A 799 -39.91 -15.49 -16.12
CA TYR A 799 -38.63 -15.31 -16.85
C TYR A 799 -38.13 -16.74 -17.24
N GLU A 800 -37.67 -17.14 -18.45
CA GLU A 800 -36.69 -16.61 -19.42
C GLU A 800 -37.01 -17.03 -20.89
N ALA A 801 -36.39 -16.40 -21.91
CA ALA A 801 -36.84 -16.34 -23.31
C ALA A 801 -35.99 -17.11 -24.37
N THR A 802 -36.56 -17.37 -25.56
CA THR A 802 -35.91 -17.15 -26.90
C THR A 802 -36.96 -16.83 -27.99
N SER A 803 -36.58 -16.00 -28.97
CA SER A 803 -37.35 -15.33 -30.04
C SER A 803 -37.91 -16.18 -31.22
N ILE A 804 -38.89 -15.60 -31.96
CA ILE A 804 -39.27 -15.71 -33.42
C ILE A 804 -40.78 -16.05 -33.67
N GLY A 805 -41.44 -15.39 -34.65
CA GLY A 805 -42.84 -15.62 -35.12
C GLY A 805 -42.95 -15.91 -36.64
N ILE A 806 -44.15 -16.24 -37.19
CA ILE A 806 -44.36 -16.50 -38.66
C ILE A 806 -45.82 -16.20 -39.17
N ASP A 807 -45.93 -15.41 -40.26
CA ASP A 807 -46.99 -15.37 -41.31
C ASP A 807 -46.60 -16.30 -42.49
N THR A 808 -47.53 -16.91 -43.25
CA THR A 808 -47.17 -17.87 -44.34
C THR A 808 -47.51 -17.38 -45.77
N ILE A 809 -46.48 -17.15 -46.60
CA ILE A 809 -46.56 -16.96 -48.06
C ILE A 809 -45.94 -18.19 -48.74
N VAL A 810 -46.52 -18.72 -49.82
CA VAL A 810 -45.93 -19.87 -50.55
C VAL A 810 -45.89 -19.61 -52.05
N CYS A 811 -45.05 -20.34 -52.79
CA CYS A 811 -44.83 -20.07 -54.22
C CYS A 811 -45.53 -21.04 -55.18
N GLN A 812 -46.31 -22.02 -54.72
CA GLN A 812 -47.09 -22.88 -55.64
C GLN A 812 -48.21 -23.69 -55.00
N LEU A 813 -48.02 -24.20 -53.78
CA LEU A 813 -49.00 -25.03 -53.11
C LEU A 813 -48.86 -24.87 -51.61
N TYR A 814 -49.98 -24.58 -50.95
CA TYR A 814 -50.12 -24.63 -49.51
C TYR A 814 -51.02 -25.81 -49.15
N ILE A 815 -50.59 -26.64 -48.21
CA ILE A 815 -51.40 -27.73 -47.67
C ILE A 815 -51.64 -27.42 -46.21
N SER A 816 -52.90 -27.32 -45.84
CA SER A 816 -53.30 -26.99 -44.48
C SER A 816 -53.19 -28.21 -43.54
N PRO A 817 -53.13 -28.00 -42.21
CA PRO A 817 -53.05 -29.10 -41.23
C PRO A 817 -54.17 -30.16 -41.27
N SER A 818 -55.38 -29.86 -41.77
CA SER A 818 -56.44 -30.86 -41.98
C SER A 818 -56.32 -31.63 -43.31
N GLY A 819 -55.37 -31.24 -44.17
CA GLY A 819 -55.16 -31.82 -45.49
C GLY A 819 -55.79 -31.04 -46.65
N LEU A 820 -56.26 -29.80 -46.47
CA LEU A 820 -56.76 -28.98 -47.59
C LEU A 820 -55.60 -28.44 -48.43
N THR A 821 -55.55 -28.86 -49.69
CA THR A 821 -54.62 -28.31 -50.71
C THR A 821 -55.15 -27.03 -51.33
N LYS A 822 -54.30 -26.00 -51.35
CA LYS A 822 -54.60 -24.63 -51.79
C LYS A 822 -53.50 -24.14 -52.73
N THR A 823 -53.84 -23.92 -53.99
CA THR A 823 -52.89 -23.58 -55.08
C THR A 823 -53.05 -22.16 -55.59
N VAL A 824 -53.90 -21.35 -54.94
CA VAL A 824 -54.18 -19.96 -55.30
C VAL A 824 -54.25 -19.13 -54.02
N SER A 825 -53.94 -17.84 -54.13
CA SER A 825 -54.01 -16.90 -53.00
C SER A 825 -55.46 -16.76 -52.50
N GLU A 826 -55.73 -17.09 -51.25
CA GLU A 826 -57.04 -16.97 -50.62
C GLU A 826 -56.93 -16.88 -49.08
N ILE A 827 -57.96 -16.36 -48.40
CA ILE A 827 -58.08 -16.48 -46.95
C ILE A 827 -59.08 -17.58 -46.68
N PHE A 828 -58.70 -18.59 -45.92
CA PHE A 828 -59.58 -19.71 -45.66
C PHE A 828 -59.47 -20.23 -44.23
N ASN A 829 -60.55 -20.85 -43.79
CA ASN A 829 -60.64 -21.49 -42.49
C ASN A 829 -60.37 -22.98 -42.64
N ASP A 830 -59.44 -23.50 -41.86
CA ASP A 830 -59.11 -24.92 -41.83
C ASP A 830 -59.56 -25.56 -40.51
N THR A 831 -60.01 -26.81 -40.57
CA THR A 831 -60.68 -27.48 -39.45
C THR A 831 -60.15 -28.90 -39.28
N ILE A 832 -59.47 -29.18 -38.17
CA ILE A 832 -58.91 -30.51 -37.88
C ILE A 832 -59.90 -31.30 -37.01
N PRO A 833 -60.40 -32.48 -37.45
CA PRO A 833 -61.38 -33.24 -36.69
C PRO A 833 -60.75 -33.99 -35.51
N THR A 834 -61.42 -33.99 -34.36
CA THR A 834 -61.13 -34.92 -33.26
C THR A 834 -62.39 -35.73 -32.90
N MET A 835 -62.22 -36.95 -32.34
CA MET A 835 -63.25 -37.99 -32.27
C MET A 835 -64.54 -37.70 -31.45
N ASN A 836 -64.76 -36.49 -30.92
CA ASN A 836 -65.95 -36.17 -30.11
C ASN A 836 -66.72 -34.87 -30.50
N GLY A 837 -66.52 -34.31 -31.70
CA GLY A 837 -67.49 -33.39 -32.32
C GLY A 837 -67.47 -31.91 -31.90
N ALA A 838 -66.34 -31.37 -31.46
CA ALA A 838 -66.11 -29.92 -31.43
C ALA A 838 -64.75 -29.63 -32.09
N ASP A 839 -64.78 -28.93 -33.22
CA ASP A 839 -63.62 -28.76 -34.08
C ASP A 839 -62.85 -27.45 -33.81
N SER A 840 -61.53 -27.41 -34.07
CA SER A 840 -60.73 -26.18 -34.02
C SER A 840 -60.64 -25.55 -35.41
N ILE A 841 -61.05 -24.28 -35.54
CA ILE A 841 -60.99 -23.51 -36.79
C ILE A 841 -59.75 -22.60 -36.79
N PHE A 842 -58.89 -22.74 -37.80
CA PHE A 842 -57.72 -21.87 -38.03
C PHE A 842 -57.98 -20.98 -39.25
N THR A 843 -57.92 -19.65 -39.10
CA THR A 843 -57.98 -18.73 -40.24
C THR A 843 -56.57 -18.51 -40.79
N ILE A 844 -56.37 -18.85 -42.06
CA ILE A 844 -55.07 -18.78 -42.75
C ILE A 844 -55.15 -17.76 -43.89
N TYR A 845 -54.17 -16.85 -43.93
CA TYR A 845 -53.98 -15.89 -45.02
C TYR A 845 -52.94 -16.43 -46.00
N LEU A 846 -53.36 -16.88 -47.19
CA LEU A 846 -52.49 -17.54 -48.18
C LEU A 846 -52.29 -16.68 -49.44
N ILE A 847 -51.04 -16.54 -49.89
CA ILE A 847 -50.67 -15.95 -51.19
C ILE A 847 -49.78 -16.95 -51.97
N VAL A 848 -50.05 -17.20 -53.26
CA VAL A 848 -49.36 -18.18 -54.14
C VAL A 848 -48.79 -17.55 -55.45
N GLY A 849 -47.47 -17.67 -55.72
CA GLY A 849 -46.85 -17.23 -57.01
C GLY A 849 -45.57 -17.99 -57.43
N ALA A 850 -45.40 -18.39 -58.71
CA ALA A 850 -44.40 -19.39 -59.16
C ALA A 850 -43.11 -18.83 -59.86
N PRO A 851 -41.88 -19.24 -59.42
CA PRO A 851 -40.59 -18.95 -60.08
C PRO A 851 -39.93 -20.15 -60.83
N SER A 852 -38.93 -19.89 -61.70
CA SER A 852 -38.06 -20.88 -62.39
C SER A 852 -36.55 -20.61 -62.14
N SER A 853 -35.68 -21.63 -62.06
CA SER A 853 -34.24 -21.45 -61.74
C SER A 853 -33.27 -22.25 -62.64
N SER A 854 -32.04 -21.75 -62.80
CA SER A 854 -30.91 -22.34 -63.56
C SER A 854 -29.58 -22.03 -62.86
N THR A 855 -28.51 -22.83 -63.03
CA THR A 855 -27.29 -22.73 -62.19
C THR A 855 -25.97 -22.60 -62.99
N ILE A 856 -25.00 -21.79 -62.50
CA ILE A 856 -23.62 -21.60 -63.01
C ILE A 856 -22.63 -21.73 -61.84
N ASP A 857 -21.49 -22.44 -61.96
CA ASP A 857 -20.42 -22.51 -60.93
C ASP A 857 -19.09 -21.91 -61.44
N THR A 858 -18.42 -21.03 -60.69
CA THR A 858 -17.17 -20.35 -61.09
C THR A 858 -16.34 -19.82 -59.89
N THR A 859 -15.03 -19.57 -60.02
CA THR A 859 -14.14 -19.11 -58.92
C THR A 859 -13.11 -18.09 -59.43
N VAL A 860 -12.92 -16.95 -58.75
CA VAL A 860 -11.98 -15.86 -59.13
C VAL A 860 -11.34 -15.19 -57.90
N CYS A 861 -10.27 -14.38 -58.03
CA CYS A 861 -9.78 -13.51 -56.94
C CYS A 861 -10.29 -12.05 -57.16
N GLU A 862 -10.64 -11.36 -56.07
CA GLU A 862 -11.09 -9.96 -56.00
C GLU A 862 -12.42 -9.57 -56.67
N THR A 863 -12.67 -9.81 -57.98
CA THR A 863 -13.94 -9.37 -58.63
C THR A 863 -14.45 -10.25 -59.78
N TYR A 864 -15.77 -10.32 -59.96
CA TYR A 864 -16.52 -11.05 -61.00
C TYR A 864 -17.78 -10.28 -61.42
N THR A 865 -18.02 -10.05 -62.70
CA THR A 865 -19.21 -9.31 -63.18
C THR A 865 -20.38 -10.25 -63.54
N SER A 866 -21.61 -9.89 -63.15
CA SER A 866 -22.85 -10.67 -63.31
C SER A 866 -23.28 -10.86 -64.77
N PRO A 867 -23.98 -11.96 -65.11
CA PRO A 867 -24.52 -12.19 -66.46
C PRO A 867 -25.50 -11.10 -66.96
N SER A 868 -26.30 -10.49 -66.08
CA SER A 868 -27.15 -9.33 -66.39
C SER A 868 -26.35 -8.05 -66.64
N GLY A 869 -25.04 -8.06 -66.36
CA GLY A 869 -24.12 -6.93 -66.49
C GLY A 869 -24.35 -5.81 -65.47
N ASN A 870 -25.35 -5.97 -64.60
CA ASN A 870 -25.80 -4.95 -63.65
C ASN A 870 -24.95 -4.91 -62.39
N ASP A 871 -24.28 -6.01 -62.06
CA ASP A 871 -23.51 -6.13 -60.84
C ASP A 871 -22.09 -6.58 -61.12
N THR A 872 -21.13 -6.03 -60.39
CA THR A 872 -19.79 -6.60 -60.26
C THR A 872 -19.61 -7.07 -58.83
N TRP A 873 -19.57 -8.38 -58.67
CA TRP A 873 -19.45 -9.07 -57.40
C TRP A 873 -17.99 -9.28 -57.07
N THR A 874 -17.57 -8.68 -55.96
CA THR A 874 -16.21 -8.80 -55.46
C THR A 874 -16.09 -9.84 -54.33
N SER A 875 -17.12 -10.68 -54.15
CA SER A 875 -17.24 -11.61 -53.02
C SER A 875 -17.70 -12.99 -53.50
N SER A 876 -17.30 -14.06 -52.80
CA SER A 876 -17.84 -15.39 -53.03
C SER A 876 -19.28 -15.43 -52.59
N GLY A 877 -20.13 -16.03 -53.40
CA GLY A 877 -21.52 -16.21 -53.12
C GLY A 877 -22.19 -16.98 -54.24
N THR A 878 -23.26 -17.66 -53.88
CA THR A 878 -24.24 -18.05 -54.88
C THR A 878 -25.05 -16.82 -55.22
N TYR A 879 -24.60 -16.07 -56.23
CA TYR A 879 -25.32 -14.92 -56.69
C TYR A 879 -26.55 -15.34 -57.44
N MET A 880 -27.61 -14.66 -57.12
CA MET A 880 -28.91 -14.85 -57.68
C MET A 880 -29.04 -13.70 -58.66
N ASP A 881 -28.74 -13.96 -59.92
CA ASP A 881 -29.00 -12.99 -60.96
C ASP A 881 -30.46 -13.15 -61.33
N THR A 882 -31.25 -12.19 -60.87
CA THR A 882 -32.68 -12.18 -61.12
C THR A 882 -32.90 -11.55 -62.48
N ILE A 883 -33.40 -12.35 -63.41
CA ILE A 883 -33.99 -11.83 -64.64
C ILE A 883 -35.50 -11.92 -64.43
N PRO A 884 -36.20 -10.79 -64.19
CA PRO A 884 -37.58 -10.82 -63.74
C PRO A 884 -38.49 -11.51 -64.75
N ASN A 885 -39.43 -12.30 -64.23
CA ASN A 885 -40.67 -12.53 -64.97
C ASN A 885 -41.74 -11.53 -64.50
N PHE A 886 -42.81 -11.44 -65.28
CA PHE A 886 -43.77 -10.34 -65.25
C PHE A 886 -44.63 -10.22 -63.96
N TYR A 887 -44.61 -11.17 -63.01
CA TYR A 887 -45.43 -11.14 -61.78
C TYR A 887 -44.66 -10.77 -60.49
N GLY A 888 -43.39 -10.36 -60.58
CA GLY A 888 -42.52 -10.15 -59.40
C GLY A 888 -42.14 -11.47 -58.70
N CYS A 889 -42.44 -12.60 -59.34
CA CYS A 889 -41.81 -13.87 -59.02
C CYS A 889 -40.51 -13.93 -59.82
N ASP A 890 -39.41 -13.71 -59.13
CA ASP A 890 -38.07 -13.66 -59.69
C ASP A 890 -37.69 -15.04 -60.25
N SER A 891 -37.42 -15.13 -61.55
CA SER A 891 -36.77 -16.33 -62.09
C SER A 891 -35.28 -16.16 -61.87
N VAL A 892 -34.77 -16.95 -60.94
CA VAL A 892 -33.47 -16.67 -60.38
C VAL A 892 -32.43 -17.61 -60.95
N MET A 893 -31.46 -17.02 -61.65
CA MET A 893 -30.26 -17.73 -62.06
C MET A 893 -29.30 -17.77 -60.88
N THR A 894 -28.89 -18.97 -60.51
CA THR A 894 -28.06 -19.26 -59.35
C THR A 894 -26.60 -19.40 -59.83
N ILE A 895 -25.80 -18.35 -59.73
CA ILE A 895 -24.36 -18.36 -60.02
C ILE A 895 -23.60 -18.64 -58.72
N HIS A 896 -23.20 -19.87 -58.48
CA HIS A 896 -22.21 -20.24 -57.46
C HIS A 896 -20.83 -19.67 -57.84
N LEU A 897 -20.60 -18.41 -57.50
CA LEU A 897 -19.33 -17.73 -57.67
C LEU A 897 -18.52 -17.86 -56.39
N THR A 898 -17.26 -18.25 -56.48
CA THR A 898 -16.31 -18.17 -55.36
C THR A 898 -15.30 -17.05 -55.65
N VAL A 899 -15.59 -15.79 -55.27
CA VAL A 899 -14.56 -14.74 -55.21
C VAL A 899 -13.79 -14.81 -53.89
N ASN A 900 -12.54 -15.22 -53.97
CA ASN A 900 -11.66 -15.20 -52.82
C ASN A 900 -11.13 -13.78 -52.61
N MET A 901 -11.39 -13.24 -51.42
CA MET A 901 -10.93 -11.91 -51.01
C MET A 901 -9.63 -12.04 -50.21
N ALA A 902 -8.68 -11.13 -50.43
CA ALA A 902 -7.57 -10.94 -49.51
C ALA A 902 -8.18 -10.54 -48.15
N THR A 903 -8.10 -11.43 -47.16
CA THR A 903 -8.64 -11.14 -45.84
C THR A 903 -7.64 -10.30 -45.08
N LEU A 904 -8.06 -9.13 -44.60
CA LEU A 904 -7.35 -8.41 -43.54
C LEU A 904 -7.71 -9.07 -42.22
N SER A 905 -6.78 -9.82 -41.67
CA SER A 905 -6.89 -10.33 -40.30
C SER A 905 -5.88 -9.61 -39.44
N THR A 906 -6.32 -9.16 -38.28
CA THR A 906 -5.41 -8.65 -37.25
C THR A 906 -5.11 -9.77 -36.28
N ILE A 907 -3.82 -10.04 -36.05
CA ILE A 907 -3.35 -10.90 -34.97
C ILE A 907 -2.81 -9.99 -33.88
N ASP A 908 -3.57 -9.86 -32.80
CA ASP A 908 -3.04 -9.31 -31.55
C ASP A 908 -2.35 -10.44 -30.80
N THR A 909 -1.04 -10.37 -30.68
CA THR A 909 -0.28 -11.43 -30.01
C THR A 909 0.80 -10.84 -29.12
N THR A 910 0.93 -11.45 -27.96
CA THR A 910 1.91 -11.09 -26.95
C THR A 910 2.79 -12.30 -26.74
N VAL A 911 4.10 -12.15 -26.95
CA VAL A 911 5.06 -13.24 -26.75
C VAL A 911 6.26 -12.79 -25.95
N CYS A 912 6.95 -13.77 -25.39
CA CYS A 912 8.19 -13.58 -24.65
C CYS A 912 9.38 -13.74 -25.61
N GLY A 913 10.15 -12.68 -25.81
CA GLY A 913 11.39 -12.71 -26.61
C GLY A 913 11.20 -12.51 -28.12
N THR A 914 10.78 -13.53 -28.87
CA THR A 914 10.71 -13.44 -30.35
C THR A 914 9.41 -14.00 -30.89
N TYR A 915 8.85 -13.33 -31.90
CA TYR A 915 7.71 -13.81 -32.66
C TYR A 915 8.13 -14.20 -34.06
N THR A 916 7.87 -15.45 -34.45
CA THR A 916 8.01 -15.87 -35.85
C THR A 916 6.69 -15.58 -36.55
N SER A 917 6.76 -14.86 -37.66
CA SER A 917 5.58 -14.48 -38.42
C SER A 917 4.85 -15.72 -38.94
N PRO A 918 3.53 -15.69 -39.08
CA PRO A 918 2.79 -16.90 -39.42
C PRO A 918 3.07 -17.46 -40.84
N SER A 919 3.70 -16.68 -41.75
CA SER A 919 4.27 -17.18 -43.01
C SER A 919 5.59 -17.94 -42.84
N GLY A 920 6.25 -17.78 -41.68
CA GLY A 920 7.60 -18.26 -41.39
C GLY A 920 8.72 -17.40 -41.99
N ASN A 921 8.40 -16.33 -42.73
CA ASN A 921 9.38 -15.54 -43.48
C ASN A 921 10.04 -14.41 -42.66
N HIS A 922 9.48 -14.06 -41.51
CA HIS A 922 10.01 -12.99 -40.66
C HIS A 922 10.11 -13.43 -39.19
N ILE A 923 11.10 -12.90 -38.48
CA ILE A 923 11.24 -13.04 -37.03
C ILE A 923 11.37 -11.63 -36.46
N TRP A 924 10.47 -11.26 -35.54
CA TRP A 924 10.47 -9.95 -34.90
C TRP A 924 10.81 -10.07 -33.41
N THR A 925 11.67 -9.16 -32.95
CA THR A 925 12.21 -9.14 -31.58
C THR A 925 11.83 -7.88 -30.82
N SER A 926 10.93 -7.06 -31.37
CA SER A 926 10.49 -5.79 -30.80
C SER A 926 8.99 -5.62 -31.00
N SER A 927 8.32 -4.96 -30.06
CA SER A 927 6.90 -4.61 -30.19
C SER A 927 6.68 -3.66 -31.36
N GLY A 928 5.56 -3.84 -32.07
CA GLY A 928 5.24 -3.03 -33.23
C GLY A 928 4.06 -3.59 -34.01
N ILE A 929 3.62 -2.83 -35.01
CA ILE A 929 2.61 -3.28 -35.97
C ILE A 929 3.37 -3.75 -37.20
N TYR A 930 3.30 -5.05 -37.48
CA TYR A 930 3.96 -5.68 -38.62
C TYR A 930 2.92 -6.20 -39.61
N MET A 931 3.33 -6.41 -40.86
CA MET A 931 2.49 -7.01 -41.89
C MET A 931 3.14 -8.28 -42.40
N ASP A 932 2.36 -9.34 -42.54
CA ASP A 932 2.78 -10.60 -43.13
C ASP A 932 1.79 -11.04 -44.20
N THR A 933 2.25 -11.73 -45.24
CA THR A 933 1.39 -12.20 -46.32
C THR A 933 1.37 -13.72 -46.32
N ILE A 934 0.20 -14.33 -46.15
CA ILE A 934 0.03 -15.78 -46.15
C ILE A 934 -1.02 -16.14 -47.20
N PRO A 935 -0.77 -17.14 -48.06
CA PRO A 935 -1.80 -17.70 -48.91
C PRO A 935 -2.88 -18.34 -48.03
N ASN A 936 -4.13 -17.92 -48.17
CA ASN A 936 -5.22 -18.65 -47.52
C ASN A 936 -5.36 -20.06 -48.13
N THR A 937 -6.18 -20.93 -47.53
CA THR A 937 -6.37 -22.33 -47.96
C THR A 937 -6.90 -22.52 -49.39
N ILE A 938 -7.12 -21.43 -50.15
CA ILE A 938 -7.58 -21.42 -51.55
C ILE A 938 -6.63 -20.61 -52.46
N SER A 939 -5.39 -20.33 -52.04
CA SER A 939 -4.29 -19.79 -52.89
C SER A 939 -4.40 -18.33 -53.36
N CYS A 940 -5.24 -17.48 -52.73
CA CYS A 940 -5.13 -16.02 -52.92
C CYS A 940 -4.36 -15.39 -51.74
N ASP A 941 -3.55 -14.36 -52.01
CA ASP A 941 -2.68 -13.71 -51.03
C ASP A 941 -3.50 -12.88 -50.02
N SER A 942 -3.36 -13.16 -48.73
CA SER A 942 -4.03 -12.40 -47.66
C SER A 942 -3.00 -11.63 -46.83
N LEU A 943 -3.32 -10.36 -46.51
CA LEU A 943 -2.47 -9.48 -45.72
C LEU A 943 -2.88 -9.53 -44.25
N ILE A 944 -1.99 -10.00 -43.40
CA ILE A 944 -2.20 -10.10 -41.95
C ILE A 944 -1.47 -8.95 -41.28
N THR A 945 -2.20 -8.15 -40.50
CA THR A 945 -1.62 -7.15 -39.61
C THR A 945 -1.34 -7.79 -38.26
N ILE A 946 -0.09 -7.86 -37.82
CA ILE A 946 0.27 -8.37 -36.50
C ILE A 946 0.57 -7.19 -35.58
N ASN A 947 -0.30 -6.97 -34.59
CA ASN A 947 -0.03 -6.08 -33.47
C ASN A 947 0.75 -6.88 -32.43
N LEU A 948 2.08 -6.87 -32.57
CA LEU A 948 2.97 -7.64 -31.74
C LEU A 948 3.37 -6.85 -30.49
N THR A 949 3.09 -7.41 -29.33
CA THR A 949 3.70 -6.98 -28.06
C THR A 949 4.78 -7.99 -27.67
N VAL A 950 6.06 -7.59 -27.80
CA VAL A 950 7.18 -8.40 -27.32
C VAL A 950 7.51 -8.00 -25.89
N ASN A 951 7.24 -8.91 -24.95
CA ASN A 951 7.67 -8.77 -23.57
C ASN A 951 9.06 -9.38 -23.42
N MET A 952 9.98 -8.64 -22.80
CA MET A 952 11.34 -9.12 -22.55
C MET A 952 11.43 -9.68 -21.13
N ALA A 953 12.23 -10.74 -20.98
CA ALA A 953 12.66 -11.20 -19.68
C ALA A 953 13.37 -10.03 -18.96
N THR A 954 12.94 -9.75 -17.74
CA THR A 954 13.54 -8.74 -16.88
C THR A 954 14.65 -9.40 -16.07
N LEU A 955 15.81 -8.77 -16.02
CA LEU A 955 16.86 -9.16 -15.07
C LEU A 955 16.62 -8.40 -13.77
N SER A 956 16.40 -9.12 -12.69
CA SER A 956 16.29 -8.57 -11.35
C SER A 956 17.33 -9.20 -10.44
N THR A 957 17.95 -8.40 -9.58
CA THR A 957 18.91 -8.89 -8.58
C THR A 957 18.33 -8.73 -7.19
N ILE A 958 18.35 -9.79 -6.39
CA ILE A 958 18.08 -9.75 -4.95
C ILE A 958 19.39 -9.98 -4.21
N ASP A 959 19.79 -9.00 -3.41
CA ASP A 959 20.88 -9.18 -2.45
C ASP A 959 20.24 -9.45 -1.08
N THR A 960 20.50 -10.62 -0.51
CA THR A 960 19.89 -11.00 0.77
C THR A 960 20.88 -11.73 1.67
N ALA A 961 20.79 -11.46 2.97
CA ALA A 961 21.60 -12.11 3.98
C ALA A 961 20.73 -12.92 4.92
N ILE A 962 21.14 -14.15 5.20
CA ILE A 962 20.38 -15.09 6.04
C ILE A 962 21.25 -15.71 7.13
N CYS A 963 20.61 -16.25 8.16
CA CYS A 963 21.23 -17.02 9.23
C CYS A 963 20.99 -18.54 9.12
N GLY A 964 20.41 -19.02 8.01
CA GLY A 964 19.96 -20.41 7.88
C GLY A 964 19.64 -20.82 6.45
N ASN A 965 18.36 -21.02 6.14
CA ASN A 965 17.89 -21.32 4.79
C ASN A 965 17.24 -20.10 4.14
N TYR A 966 17.36 -20.01 2.82
CA TYR A 966 16.62 -19.07 1.98
C TYR A 966 15.82 -19.86 0.96
N THR A 967 14.50 -19.80 1.09
CA THR A 967 13.58 -20.30 0.07
C THR A 967 13.57 -19.31 -1.09
N SER A 968 13.87 -19.80 -2.30
CA SER A 968 13.89 -18.97 -3.49
C SER A 968 12.49 -18.41 -3.79
N PRO A 969 12.36 -17.24 -4.44
CA PRO A 969 11.05 -16.61 -4.58
C PRO A 969 10.07 -17.37 -5.51
N SER A 970 10.54 -18.31 -6.34
CA SER A 970 9.68 -19.29 -7.04
C SER A 970 9.13 -20.39 -6.13
N GLY A 971 9.69 -20.56 -4.93
CA GLY A 971 9.41 -21.66 -4.00
C GLY A 971 10.10 -22.98 -4.36
N ASN A 972 10.85 -23.04 -5.46
CA ASN A 972 11.40 -24.29 -6.00
C ASN A 972 12.78 -24.65 -5.46
N HIS A 973 13.50 -23.71 -4.85
CA HIS A 973 14.85 -23.94 -4.33
C HIS A 973 14.96 -23.50 -2.87
N ASN A 974 15.82 -24.20 -2.12
CA ASN A 974 16.20 -23.83 -0.76
C ASN A 974 17.73 -23.80 -0.69
N TRP A 975 18.30 -22.60 -0.50
CA TRP A 975 19.75 -22.42 -0.42
C TRP A 975 20.19 -22.16 1.01
N THR A 976 21.27 -22.83 1.41
CA THR A 976 21.81 -22.77 2.78
C THR A 976 23.25 -22.26 2.81
N SER A 977 23.79 -21.79 1.69
CA SER A 977 25.19 -21.35 1.58
C SER A 977 25.28 -20.07 0.77
N SER A 978 26.23 -19.20 1.12
CA SER A 978 26.48 -17.98 0.36
C SER A 978 26.81 -18.30 -1.10
N GLY A 979 26.31 -17.50 -2.02
CA GLY A 979 26.55 -17.70 -3.45
C GLY A 979 25.62 -16.85 -4.31
N THR A 980 25.94 -16.78 -5.60
CA THR A 980 25.06 -16.23 -6.62
C THR A 980 24.20 -17.35 -7.18
N TYR A 981 22.91 -17.29 -6.91
CA TYR A 981 21.94 -18.24 -7.44
C TYR A 981 21.10 -17.58 -8.51
N MET A 982 20.48 -18.39 -9.36
CA MET A 982 19.47 -17.92 -10.29
C MET A 982 18.16 -18.59 -9.96
N ASP A 983 17.08 -17.81 -9.92
CA ASP A 983 15.72 -18.30 -9.87
C ASP A 983 14.99 -17.85 -11.12
N THR A 984 14.13 -18.70 -11.66
CA THR A 984 13.32 -18.35 -12.82
C THR A 984 11.89 -18.19 -12.37
N ILE A 985 11.39 -16.96 -12.49
CA ILE A 985 10.03 -16.61 -12.09
C ILE A 985 9.39 -15.94 -13.29
N PRO A 986 8.17 -16.36 -13.68
CA PRO A 986 7.44 -15.64 -14.70
C PRO A 986 7.20 -14.20 -14.23
N ASN A 987 7.62 -13.22 -15.03
CA ASN A 987 7.25 -11.82 -14.79
C ASN A 987 5.72 -11.64 -14.91
N PHE A 988 5.22 -10.45 -14.63
CA PHE A 988 3.78 -10.14 -14.67
C PHE A 988 3.09 -10.51 -16.00
N TYR A 989 3.85 -10.62 -17.09
CA TYR A 989 3.35 -11.02 -18.41
C TYR A 989 3.47 -12.52 -18.72
N GLY A 990 3.90 -13.34 -17.75
CA GLY A 990 4.08 -14.79 -17.90
C GLY A 990 5.39 -15.20 -18.59
N CYS A 991 6.35 -14.28 -18.76
CA CYS A 991 7.64 -14.59 -19.36
C CYS A 991 8.66 -14.98 -18.29
N ASP A 992 9.35 -16.10 -18.49
CA ASP A 992 10.41 -16.59 -17.61
C ASP A 992 11.52 -15.54 -17.47
N SER A 993 11.48 -14.78 -16.38
CA SER A 993 12.53 -13.83 -16.03
C SER A 993 13.56 -14.53 -15.16
N VAL A 994 14.84 -14.35 -15.50
CA VAL A 994 15.95 -14.87 -14.71
C VAL A 994 16.29 -13.84 -13.64
N MET A 995 15.97 -14.16 -12.40
CA MET A 995 16.36 -13.41 -11.22
C MET A 995 17.71 -13.92 -10.73
N THR A 996 18.66 -13.03 -10.47
CA THR A 996 19.92 -13.36 -9.81
C THR A 996 19.79 -13.06 -8.31
N ILE A 997 20.12 -14.01 -7.45
CA ILE A 997 20.09 -13.85 -6.00
C ILE A 997 21.52 -13.92 -5.49
N HIS A 998 22.06 -12.83 -4.97
CA HIS A 998 23.28 -12.88 -4.18
C HIS A 998 22.91 -13.17 -2.74
N LEU A 999 23.07 -14.43 -2.36
CA LEU A 999 22.83 -14.89 -1.01
C LEU A 999 24.12 -14.79 -0.20
N ILE A 1000 24.07 -14.15 0.97
CA ILE A 1000 25.15 -14.15 1.96
C ILE A 1000 24.65 -14.86 3.22
N ASN A 1001 25.06 -16.11 3.43
CA ASN A 1001 24.88 -16.79 4.70
C ASN A 1001 25.93 -16.28 5.71
N ARG A 1002 25.46 -15.72 6.83
CA ARG A 1002 26.28 -15.11 7.88
C ARG A 1002 26.47 -16.00 9.12
N THR A 1003 26.21 -17.31 9.01
CA THR A 1003 26.59 -18.28 10.04
C THR A 1003 28.11 -18.37 10.15
N THR A 1004 28.66 -18.24 11.35
CA THR A 1004 30.10 -18.30 11.60
C THR A 1004 30.44 -19.43 12.55
N LEU A 1005 31.51 -20.16 12.25
CA LEU A 1005 32.13 -21.15 13.14
C LEU A 1005 33.40 -20.54 13.71
N SER A 1006 33.59 -20.68 15.02
CA SER A 1006 34.83 -20.28 15.69
C SER A 1006 35.31 -21.38 16.63
N THR A 1007 36.60 -21.34 16.99
CA THR A 1007 37.20 -22.33 17.89
C THR A 1007 37.93 -21.62 19.02
N ILE A 1008 37.72 -22.09 20.25
CA ILE A 1008 38.42 -21.62 21.45
C ILE A 1008 39.19 -22.82 22.03
N ASP A 1009 40.50 -22.67 22.17
CA ASP A 1009 41.35 -23.60 22.91
C ASP A 1009 41.71 -22.97 24.25
N THR A 1010 41.36 -23.62 25.36
CA THR A 1010 41.59 -23.07 26.70
C THR A 1010 41.90 -24.15 27.72
N ALA A 1011 42.73 -23.81 28.71
CA ALA A 1011 43.09 -24.68 29.81
C ALA A 1011 42.89 -23.96 31.14
N VAL A 1012 42.13 -24.55 32.06
CA VAL A 1012 41.81 -23.95 33.37
C VAL A 1012 41.95 -24.96 34.51
N CYS A 1013 42.11 -24.46 35.73
CA CYS A 1013 42.13 -25.27 36.94
C CYS A 1013 40.70 -25.35 37.52
N GLY A 1014 40.12 -26.56 37.58
CA GLY A 1014 38.80 -26.79 38.18
C GLY A 1014 37.61 -26.71 37.22
N THR A 1015 37.06 -25.52 36.94
CA THR A 1015 35.84 -25.39 36.12
C THR A 1015 35.95 -24.30 35.08
N TYR A 1016 35.27 -24.50 33.94
CA TYR A 1016 35.14 -23.50 32.88
C TYR A 1016 33.66 -23.23 32.60
N THR A 1017 33.26 -21.96 32.68
CA THR A 1017 31.93 -21.52 32.25
C THR A 1017 32.01 -21.09 30.79
N SER A 1018 31.08 -21.60 29.97
CA SER A 1018 31.02 -21.34 28.54
C SER A 1018 30.78 -19.85 28.26
N PRO A 1019 31.23 -19.30 27.11
CA PRO A 1019 31.10 -17.86 26.87
C PRO A 1019 29.64 -17.36 26.75
N SER A 1020 28.66 -18.23 26.48
CA SER A 1020 27.22 -17.89 26.58
C SER A 1020 26.71 -17.80 28.02
N GLY A 1021 27.47 -18.31 28.99
CA GLY A 1021 27.07 -18.46 30.39
C GLY A 1021 26.14 -19.64 30.66
N ASN A 1022 25.72 -20.40 29.64
CA ASN A 1022 24.69 -21.43 29.77
C ASN A 1022 25.22 -22.80 30.21
N HIS A 1023 26.53 -23.02 30.12
CA HIS A 1023 27.16 -24.29 30.47
C HIS A 1023 28.36 -24.09 31.38
N THR A 1024 28.58 -25.01 32.31
CA THR A 1024 29.80 -25.08 33.12
C THR A 1024 30.35 -26.50 33.05
N TRP A 1025 31.59 -26.65 32.61
CA TRP A 1025 32.25 -27.94 32.45
C TRP A 1025 33.37 -28.12 33.48
N THR A 1026 33.40 -29.31 34.07
CA THR A 1026 34.36 -29.74 35.10
C THR A 1026 35.31 -30.83 34.58
N SER A 1027 35.27 -31.13 33.28
CA SER A 1027 36.06 -32.19 32.66
C SER A 1027 36.55 -31.78 31.28
N SER A 1028 37.77 -32.17 30.94
CA SER A 1028 38.37 -31.92 29.62
C SER A 1028 37.54 -32.56 28.51
N GLY A 1029 37.45 -31.87 27.37
CA GLY A 1029 36.68 -32.36 26.23
C GLY A 1029 36.50 -31.30 25.14
N THR A 1030 35.89 -31.71 24.05
CA THR A 1030 35.42 -30.81 22.99
C THR A 1030 33.95 -30.52 23.21
N TYR A 1031 33.62 -29.27 23.48
CA TYR A 1031 32.25 -28.83 23.70
C TYR A 1031 31.83 -27.84 22.60
N MET A 1032 30.53 -27.64 22.44
CA MET A 1032 30.00 -26.61 21.57
C MET A 1032 29.18 -25.64 22.40
N ASP A 1033 29.29 -24.36 22.09
CA ASP A 1033 28.48 -23.29 22.64
C ASP A 1033 27.91 -22.46 21.50
N THR A 1034 26.74 -21.85 21.70
CA THR A 1034 26.08 -21.05 20.67
C THR A 1034 25.89 -19.63 21.16
N ILE A 1035 26.44 -18.67 20.42
CA ILE A 1035 26.34 -17.24 20.74
C ILE A 1035 25.96 -16.51 19.46
N PRO A 1036 24.99 -15.59 19.49
CA PRO A 1036 24.69 -14.75 18.34
C PRO A 1036 25.94 -13.94 17.95
N ASN A 1037 26.33 -13.99 16.67
CA ASN A 1037 27.31 -13.03 16.17
C ASN A 1037 26.71 -11.63 16.08
N PHE A 1038 27.54 -10.67 15.68
CA PHE A 1038 27.13 -9.27 15.55
C PHE A 1038 25.91 -9.04 14.63
N TYR A 1039 25.60 -9.97 13.72
CA TYR A 1039 24.43 -9.91 12.83
C TYR A 1039 23.20 -10.64 13.39
N GLY A 1040 23.24 -11.12 14.64
CA GLY A 1040 22.16 -11.85 15.28
C GLY A 1040 22.01 -13.31 14.83
N CYS A 1041 22.96 -13.85 14.06
CA CYS A 1041 22.96 -15.26 13.67
C CYS A 1041 23.67 -16.11 14.73
N ASP A 1042 23.05 -17.23 15.12
CA ASP A 1042 23.61 -18.21 16.04
C ASP A 1042 24.95 -18.76 15.51
N SER A 1043 26.06 -18.35 16.12
CA SER A 1043 27.39 -18.87 15.78
C SER A 1043 27.69 -20.05 16.67
N VAL A 1044 28.12 -21.16 16.07
CA VAL A 1044 28.54 -22.34 16.81
C VAL A 1044 30.04 -22.22 17.09
N ILE A 1045 30.37 -22.10 18.37
CA ILE A 1045 31.73 -22.04 18.88
C ILE A 1045 32.11 -23.44 19.34
N THR A 1046 33.17 -24.01 18.78
CA THR A 1046 33.77 -25.26 19.28
C THR A 1046 34.82 -24.92 20.33
N ILE A 1047 34.75 -25.53 21.51
CA ILE A 1047 35.63 -25.24 22.64
C ILE A 1047 36.40 -26.51 22.95
N HIS A 1048 37.72 -26.51 22.71
CA HIS A 1048 38.61 -27.55 23.20
C HIS A 1048 39.08 -27.15 24.60
N LEU A 1049 38.44 -27.74 25.60
CA LEU A 1049 38.71 -27.44 27.00
C LEU A 1049 39.63 -28.51 27.61
N ILE A 1050 40.71 -28.06 28.24
CA ILE A 1050 41.53 -28.88 29.14
C ILE A 1050 41.26 -28.43 30.58
N VAL A 1051 40.58 -29.25 31.37
CA VAL A 1051 40.42 -29.04 32.82
C VAL A 1051 41.52 -29.77 33.56
N LYS A 1052 42.36 -28.99 34.25
CA LYS A 1052 43.43 -29.48 35.12
C LYS A 1052 42.91 -29.68 36.55
N PRO A 1053 43.38 -30.71 37.28
CA PRO A 1053 42.98 -30.94 38.66
C PRO A 1053 43.41 -29.78 39.56
N ILE A 1054 42.51 -29.37 40.45
CA ILE A 1054 42.84 -28.40 41.51
C ILE A 1054 43.77 -29.04 42.54
N VAL A 1055 44.68 -28.25 43.11
CA VAL A 1055 45.61 -28.69 44.14
C VAL A 1055 45.03 -28.41 45.52
N ASP A 1056 45.17 -29.36 46.45
CA ASP A 1056 44.81 -29.18 47.85
C ASP A 1056 45.97 -28.47 48.58
N ALA A 1057 45.69 -27.29 49.13
CA ALA A 1057 46.67 -26.49 49.87
C ALA A 1057 46.46 -26.55 51.39
N THR A 1058 45.64 -27.45 51.93
CA THR A 1058 45.41 -27.54 53.38
C THR A 1058 46.69 -27.83 54.16
N THR A 1059 46.77 -27.31 55.39
CA THR A 1059 47.92 -27.44 56.28
C THR A 1059 47.56 -28.14 57.60
N THR A 1060 48.56 -28.67 58.29
CA THR A 1060 48.46 -29.22 59.66
C THR A 1060 49.52 -28.57 60.55
N LEU A 1061 49.10 -28.07 61.72
CA LEU A 1061 50.00 -27.57 62.77
C LEU A 1061 50.43 -28.72 63.69
N ASN A 1062 51.73 -28.95 63.80
CA ASN A 1062 52.31 -30.00 64.61
C ASN A 1062 52.57 -29.54 66.06
N ASN A 1063 52.73 -30.51 66.98
CA ASN A 1063 52.97 -30.24 68.41
C ASN A 1063 54.30 -29.50 68.70
N ASP A 1064 55.24 -29.51 67.76
CA ASP A 1064 56.52 -28.79 67.82
C ASP A 1064 56.45 -27.39 67.18
N LEU A 1065 55.22 -26.90 66.92
CA LEU A 1065 54.90 -25.62 66.28
C LEU A 1065 55.33 -25.51 64.80
N SER A 1066 55.77 -26.60 64.17
CA SER A 1066 55.96 -26.65 62.72
C SER A 1066 54.62 -26.77 61.97
N ILE A 1067 54.50 -26.14 60.81
CA ILE A 1067 53.32 -26.19 59.94
C ILE A 1067 53.65 -27.02 58.71
N THR A 1068 52.83 -28.03 58.38
CA THR A 1068 53.05 -28.94 57.24
C THR A 1068 51.94 -28.77 56.21
N ALA A 1069 52.27 -28.58 54.94
CA ALA A 1069 51.32 -28.70 53.84
C ALA A 1069 50.93 -30.18 53.66
N ASN A 1070 49.64 -30.51 53.65
CA ASN A 1070 49.17 -31.90 53.65
C ASN A 1070 49.48 -32.63 52.33
N THR A 1071 49.43 -31.91 51.22
CA THR A 1071 49.79 -32.43 49.89
C THR A 1071 51.31 -32.53 49.78
N SER A 1072 51.83 -33.70 49.41
CA SER A 1072 53.27 -33.98 49.29
C SER A 1072 53.76 -33.96 47.84
N ASN A 1073 55.06 -33.72 47.64
CA ASN A 1073 55.74 -33.72 46.33
C ASN A 1073 55.31 -32.65 45.33
N GLU A 1074 54.81 -31.51 45.81
CA GLU A 1074 54.48 -30.34 44.99
C GLU A 1074 55.45 -29.19 45.24
N VAL A 1075 55.26 -28.06 44.57
CA VAL A 1075 56.08 -26.86 44.80
C VAL A 1075 55.43 -26.00 45.87
N TYR A 1076 56.18 -25.68 46.93
CA TYR A 1076 55.70 -24.88 48.06
C TYR A 1076 56.34 -23.49 48.07
N GLN A 1077 55.57 -22.51 48.52
CA GLN A 1077 56.07 -21.19 48.89
C GLN A 1077 55.28 -20.69 50.09
N TRP A 1078 55.94 -20.57 51.24
CA TRP A 1078 55.30 -20.00 52.44
C TRP A 1078 55.27 -18.48 52.37
N ILE A 1079 54.19 -17.93 52.91
CA ILE A 1079 53.91 -16.49 52.95
C ILE A 1079 53.52 -16.07 54.37
N ASN A 1080 53.78 -14.81 54.68
CA ASN A 1080 53.20 -14.16 55.85
C ASN A 1080 51.80 -13.66 55.47
N CYS A 1081 50.79 -14.07 56.22
CA CYS A 1081 49.40 -13.71 55.91
C CYS A 1081 49.06 -12.24 56.14
N ILE A 1082 49.84 -11.54 56.96
CA ILE A 1082 49.56 -10.14 57.33
C ILE A 1082 49.80 -9.20 56.14
N ASP A 1083 50.87 -9.43 55.38
CA ASP A 1083 51.27 -8.61 54.23
C ASP A 1083 51.32 -9.38 52.91
N SER A 1084 50.99 -10.68 52.92
CA SER A 1084 51.09 -11.60 51.78
C SER A 1084 52.51 -11.69 51.20
N ALA A 1085 53.54 -11.30 51.95
CA ALA A 1085 54.91 -11.33 51.47
C ALA A 1085 55.46 -12.76 51.45
N PHE A 1086 56.22 -13.09 50.40
CA PHE A 1086 56.94 -14.37 50.32
C PHE A 1086 58.01 -14.46 51.38
N ILE A 1087 58.03 -15.57 52.12
CA ILE A 1087 59.08 -15.85 53.09
C ILE A 1087 60.26 -16.47 52.35
N ASN A 1088 61.40 -15.80 52.43
CA ASN A 1088 62.55 -16.15 51.62
C ASN A 1088 63.11 -17.54 52.00
N ASN A 1089 63.36 -18.39 51.00
CA ASN A 1089 63.82 -19.78 51.13
C ASN A 1089 62.87 -20.72 51.90
N ALA A 1090 61.63 -20.33 52.17
CA ALA A 1090 60.63 -21.20 52.77
C ALA A 1090 59.84 -21.94 51.67
N ASN A 1091 60.51 -22.90 51.04
CA ASN A 1091 60.01 -23.62 49.86
C ASN A 1091 59.82 -25.13 50.10
N GLU A 1092 59.97 -25.55 51.35
CA GLU A 1092 59.79 -26.93 51.79
C GLU A 1092 58.32 -27.18 52.19
N GLN A 1093 57.90 -28.45 52.16
CA GLN A 1093 56.55 -28.86 52.57
C GLN A 1093 56.27 -28.54 54.05
N ILE A 1094 57.30 -28.55 54.89
CA ILE A 1094 57.24 -28.24 56.32
C ILE A 1094 57.94 -26.92 56.57
N PHE A 1095 57.27 -26.02 57.27
CA PHE A 1095 57.80 -24.73 57.70
C PHE A 1095 57.86 -24.65 59.22
N VAL A 1096 59.00 -24.19 59.75
CA VAL A 1096 59.19 -23.94 61.18
C VAL A 1096 59.30 -22.41 61.39
N PRO A 1097 58.25 -21.79 61.94
CA PRO A 1097 58.27 -20.37 62.27
C PRO A 1097 59.39 -20.05 63.29
N LEU A 1098 60.15 -18.98 63.03
CA LEU A 1098 61.21 -18.50 63.95
C LEU A 1098 60.74 -17.34 64.84
N GLU A 1099 59.58 -16.75 64.51
CA GLU A 1099 58.95 -15.64 65.22
C GLU A 1099 57.45 -15.93 65.34
N ASN A 1100 56.78 -15.25 66.27
CA ASN A 1100 55.32 -15.31 66.36
C ASN A 1100 54.72 -14.61 65.13
N GLY A 1101 53.70 -15.20 64.51
CA GLY A 1101 53.09 -14.66 63.30
C GLY A 1101 52.05 -15.58 62.67
N SER A 1102 51.46 -15.11 61.57
CA SER A 1102 50.42 -15.80 60.79
C SER A 1102 50.97 -16.25 59.45
N TYR A 1103 50.90 -17.55 59.15
CA TYR A 1103 51.59 -18.17 58.02
C TYR A 1103 50.65 -19.02 57.16
N ALA A 1104 50.77 -18.92 55.84
CA ALA A 1104 50.08 -19.78 54.87
C ALA A 1104 51.08 -20.31 53.83
N VAL A 1105 50.69 -21.36 53.11
CA VAL A 1105 51.48 -21.95 52.03
C VAL A 1105 50.74 -21.87 50.71
N ILE A 1106 51.44 -21.45 49.66
CA ILE A 1106 51.01 -21.60 48.28
C ILE A 1106 51.57 -22.93 47.79
N VAL A 1107 50.68 -23.85 47.42
CA VAL A 1107 51.04 -25.13 46.81
C VAL A 1107 50.74 -25.05 45.32
N THR A 1108 51.73 -25.35 44.48
CA THR A 1108 51.57 -25.40 43.02
C THR A 1108 51.87 -26.80 42.51
N ASN A 1109 50.93 -27.39 41.79
CA ASN A 1109 51.11 -28.73 41.24
C ASN A 1109 51.94 -28.75 39.96
N GLN A 1110 52.37 -29.94 39.54
CA GLN A 1110 53.14 -30.14 38.31
C GLN A 1110 52.43 -29.68 37.02
N GLU A 1111 51.10 -29.53 37.03
CA GLU A 1111 50.32 -29.03 35.90
C GLU A 1111 50.15 -27.49 35.90
N GLY A 1112 50.70 -26.80 36.90
CA GLY A 1112 50.74 -25.34 37.03
C GLY A 1112 49.53 -24.72 37.72
N CYS A 1113 48.68 -25.51 38.38
CA CYS A 1113 47.59 -25.01 39.22
C CYS A 1113 48.08 -24.76 40.64
N SER A 1114 47.83 -23.56 41.16
CA SER A 1114 48.22 -23.15 42.52
C SER A 1114 47.01 -22.85 43.39
N ALA A 1115 47.08 -23.25 44.66
CA ALA A 1115 46.13 -22.86 45.69
C ALA A 1115 46.88 -22.39 46.94
N THR A 1116 46.29 -21.45 47.68
CA THR A 1116 46.84 -20.94 48.93
C THR A 1116 46.05 -21.51 50.09
N SER A 1117 46.76 -21.98 51.12
CA SER A 1117 46.15 -22.46 52.36
C SER A 1117 45.47 -21.33 53.12
N ASP A 1118 44.57 -21.70 54.04
CA ASP A 1118 44.20 -20.79 55.12
C ASP A 1118 45.42 -20.49 56.02
N CYS A 1119 45.34 -19.37 56.74
CA CYS A 1119 46.43 -18.90 57.61
C CYS A 1119 46.46 -19.64 58.95
N VAL A 1120 47.67 -19.95 59.43
CA VAL A 1120 47.93 -20.61 60.71
C VAL A 1120 48.69 -19.66 61.64
N GLU A 1121 48.15 -19.42 62.83
CA GLU A 1121 48.71 -18.51 63.84
C GLU A 1121 49.69 -19.21 64.79
N ILE A 1122 50.82 -18.56 65.09
CA ILE A 1122 51.89 -19.08 65.96
C ILE A 1122 52.22 -18.05 67.04
N GLU A 1123 52.12 -18.44 68.32
CA GLU A 1123 52.35 -17.58 69.49
C GLU A 1123 53.33 -18.25 70.49
N ASN A 1124 54.20 -17.46 71.13
CA ASN A 1124 55.16 -17.78 72.22
C ASN A 1124 56.54 -18.46 71.91
N LEU A 1125 57.36 -17.89 71.03
CA LEU A 1125 58.78 -18.28 70.81
C LEU A 1125 59.82 -17.38 71.54
N GLY A 1126 59.86 -17.37 72.88
CA GLY A 1126 60.86 -16.62 73.68
C GLY A 1126 61.31 -17.36 74.95
N LEU A 1127 62.63 -17.34 75.24
CA LEU A 1127 63.28 -17.96 76.41
C LEU A 1127 62.99 -17.18 77.72
N GLU A 1128 62.11 -17.69 78.57
CA GLU A 1128 62.10 -17.40 80.02
C GLU A 1128 62.51 -18.65 80.83
N ASP A 1129 63.33 -18.40 81.86
CA ASP A 1129 63.99 -19.34 82.79
C ASP A 1129 63.09 -20.46 83.36
N LEU A 1130 63.31 -21.69 82.91
CA LEU A 1130 62.55 -22.90 83.26
C LEU A 1130 62.47 -23.27 84.76
N PHE A 1131 63.16 -22.58 85.68
CA PHE A 1131 63.15 -22.93 87.12
C PHE A 1131 63.09 -21.73 88.09
N SER A 1132 62.78 -20.53 87.59
CA SER A 1132 62.82 -19.27 88.37
C SER A 1132 61.87 -19.24 89.59
N ASN A 1133 60.81 -20.05 89.62
CA ASN A 1133 59.82 -20.04 90.72
C ASN A 1133 60.18 -20.91 91.94
N GLN A 1134 61.26 -21.70 91.90
CA GLN A 1134 61.61 -22.62 93.00
C GLN A 1134 62.62 -22.05 94.03
N ILE A 1135 63.19 -20.86 93.76
CA ILE A 1135 64.12 -20.17 94.67
C ILE A 1135 63.68 -18.72 94.85
N LYS A 1136 63.54 -18.30 96.11
CA LYS A 1136 63.14 -16.96 96.53
C LYS A 1136 64.28 -16.25 97.26
N LEU A 1137 64.37 -14.94 97.04
CA LEU A 1137 65.29 -14.04 97.73
C LEU A 1137 64.49 -13.01 98.53
N TYR A 1138 64.72 -12.93 99.84
CA TYR A 1138 64.06 -11.94 100.68
C TYR A 1138 64.90 -11.53 101.90
N PRO A 1139 64.70 -10.32 102.43
CA PRO A 1139 63.90 -9.25 101.85
C PRO A 1139 64.57 -8.68 100.59
N ASN A 1140 63.77 -8.44 99.55
CA ASN A 1140 64.20 -7.80 98.31
C ASN A 1140 63.17 -6.71 97.93
N PRO A 1141 63.48 -5.41 98.11
CA PRO A 1141 64.78 -4.84 98.43
C PRO A 1141 65.34 -5.21 99.82
N CYS A 1142 66.65 -5.40 99.91
CA CYS A 1142 67.39 -5.71 101.12
C CYS A 1142 67.80 -4.41 101.82
N VAL A 1143 67.17 -4.12 102.96
CA VAL A 1143 67.40 -2.90 103.76
C VAL A 1143 68.42 -3.11 104.90
N ASP A 1144 68.44 -4.28 105.52
CA ASP A 1144 69.29 -4.53 106.69
C ASP A 1144 70.65 -5.17 106.32
N GLY A 1145 71.04 -5.06 105.04
CA GLY A 1145 72.28 -5.64 104.51
C GLY A 1145 72.36 -7.17 104.53
N LYS A 1146 71.27 -7.90 104.81
CA LYS A 1146 71.24 -9.38 104.81
C LYS A 1146 70.11 -9.92 103.94
N LEU A 1147 70.46 -10.78 102.97
CA LEU A 1147 69.54 -11.40 102.03
C LEU A 1147 69.45 -12.91 102.29
N THR A 1148 68.24 -13.43 102.51
CA THR A 1148 67.98 -14.85 102.73
C THR A 1148 67.57 -15.54 101.44
N ILE A 1149 68.07 -16.76 101.23
CA ILE A 1149 67.72 -17.60 100.09
C ILE A 1149 66.90 -18.79 100.60
N GLU A 1150 65.70 -18.94 100.07
CA GLU A 1150 64.82 -20.06 100.36
C GLU A 1150 64.46 -20.80 99.07
N GLY A 1151 64.64 -22.12 99.04
CA GLY A 1151 64.29 -22.91 97.87
C GLY A 1151 64.40 -24.41 98.14
N SER A 1152 63.65 -25.20 97.37
CA SER A 1152 63.55 -26.66 97.53
C SER A 1152 64.70 -27.43 96.88
N VAL A 1153 65.67 -26.74 96.28
CA VAL A 1153 66.79 -27.33 95.52
C VAL A 1153 68.12 -27.05 96.24
N PRO A 1154 69.00 -28.06 96.40
CA PRO A 1154 70.30 -27.85 97.04
C PRO A 1154 71.16 -26.83 96.28
N ILE A 1155 71.58 -25.79 96.99
CA ILE A 1155 72.47 -24.74 96.46
C ILE A 1155 73.92 -25.18 96.67
N LEU A 1156 74.65 -25.32 95.57
CA LEU A 1156 76.04 -25.76 95.54
C LEU A 1156 77.02 -24.58 95.54
N GLY A 1157 76.59 -23.40 95.08
CA GLY A 1157 77.40 -22.19 95.06
C GLY A 1157 76.56 -20.93 94.89
N ILE A 1158 77.03 -19.82 95.46
CA ILE A 1158 76.36 -18.51 95.42
C ILE A 1158 77.41 -17.47 95.05
N THR A 1159 77.12 -16.61 94.08
CA THR A 1159 77.93 -15.46 93.69
C THR A 1159 77.07 -14.21 93.55
N VAL A 1160 77.56 -13.06 94.05
CA VAL A 1160 76.89 -11.76 93.85
C VAL A 1160 77.60 -10.99 92.75
N LEU A 1161 76.82 -10.49 91.80
CA LEU A 1161 77.26 -9.78 90.61
C LEU A 1161 76.64 -8.38 90.57
N ASP A 1162 77.36 -7.41 90.00
CA ASP A 1162 76.76 -6.14 89.61
C ASP A 1162 75.79 -6.29 88.43
N ILE A 1163 75.07 -5.22 88.09
CA ILE A 1163 74.14 -5.22 86.93
C ILE A 1163 74.82 -5.54 85.59
N ASN A 1164 76.14 -5.35 85.50
CA ASN A 1164 76.94 -5.64 84.31
C ASN A 1164 77.49 -7.07 84.33
N GLY A 1165 77.18 -7.87 85.35
CA GLY A 1165 77.60 -9.26 85.49
C GLY A 1165 79.00 -9.46 86.08
N MET A 1166 79.62 -8.40 86.60
CA MET A 1166 80.95 -8.46 87.22
C MET A 1166 80.85 -8.94 88.68
N LEU A 1167 81.72 -9.87 89.08
CA LEU A 1167 81.71 -10.50 90.40
C LEU A 1167 82.11 -9.50 91.50
N LEU A 1168 81.21 -9.27 92.46
CA LEU A 1168 81.41 -8.29 93.53
C LEU A 1168 81.85 -8.89 94.88
N ALA A 1169 81.51 -10.15 95.18
CA ALA A 1169 82.08 -10.92 96.31
C ALA A 1169 81.68 -12.42 96.29
N THR A 1170 82.53 -13.30 96.86
CA THR A 1170 82.22 -14.66 97.39
C THR A 1170 83.23 -15.04 98.47
N PRO A 1171 82.94 -15.86 99.52
CA PRO A 1171 81.77 -16.71 99.79
C PRO A 1171 81.05 -16.41 101.14
N VAL A 1172 79.73 -16.65 101.22
CA VAL A 1172 78.97 -16.69 102.49
C VAL A 1172 78.57 -18.14 102.79
N ASN A 1173 78.59 -18.48 104.08
CA ASN A 1173 78.51 -19.83 104.62
C ASN A 1173 77.23 -20.56 104.18
N LEU A 1174 77.37 -21.58 103.31
CA LEU A 1174 76.25 -22.36 102.76
C LEU A 1174 75.39 -23.06 103.83
N MET A 1175 75.86 -23.17 105.08
CA MET A 1175 75.08 -23.80 106.16
C MET A 1175 73.93 -22.93 106.69
N THR A 1176 73.88 -21.61 106.43
CA THR A 1176 72.83 -20.74 107.00
C THR A 1176 71.85 -20.15 105.97
N GLY A 1177 72.13 -20.24 104.67
CA GLY A 1177 71.25 -19.71 103.61
C GLY A 1177 71.10 -18.19 103.57
N ILE A 1178 71.95 -17.44 104.28
CA ILE A 1178 71.91 -15.97 104.38
C ILE A 1178 73.17 -15.40 103.72
N ILE A 1179 73.01 -14.40 102.86
CA ILE A 1179 74.08 -13.61 102.22
C ILE A 1179 74.17 -12.25 102.91
N ASP A 1180 75.34 -11.87 103.42
CA ASP A 1180 75.61 -10.52 103.90
C ASP A 1180 76.03 -9.63 102.71
N VAL A 1181 75.23 -8.61 102.44
CA VAL A 1181 75.38 -7.62 101.35
C VAL A 1181 75.49 -6.19 101.91
N SER A 1182 75.69 -6.04 103.22
CA SER A 1182 75.75 -4.73 103.90
C SER A 1182 76.85 -3.79 103.39
N SER A 1183 77.89 -4.34 102.75
CA SER A 1183 78.97 -3.55 102.13
C SER A 1183 78.64 -3.02 100.74
N LEU A 1184 77.53 -3.44 100.12
CA LEU A 1184 77.13 -2.99 98.78
C LEU A 1184 76.40 -1.65 98.87
N ALA A 1185 76.69 -0.72 97.96
CA ALA A 1185 75.98 0.56 97.90
C ALA A 1185 74.54 0.36 97.37
N THR A 1186 73.63 1.29 97.71
CA THR A 1186 72.24 1.28 97.22
C THR A 1186 72.18 1.14 95.70
N GLY A 1187 71.49 0.11 95.20
CA GLY A 1187 71.44 -0.23 93.78
C GLY A 1187 70.87 -1.62 93.50
N HIS A 1188 70.80 -2.00 92.23
CA HIS A 1188 70.36 -3.33 91.79
C HIS A 1188 71.56 -4.24 91.54
N TYR A 1189 71.42 -5.52 91.85
CA TYR A 1189 72.47 -6.53 91.76
C TYR A 1189 71.85 -7.88 91.39
N PHE A 1190 72.67 -8.78 90.86
CA PHE A 1190 72.26 -10.16 90.63
C PHE A 1190 72.90 -11.09 91.64
N VAL A 1191 72.10 -12.00 92.19
CA VAL A 1191 72.61 -13.22 92.84
C VAL A 1191 72.53 -14.34 91.82
N ARG A 1192 73.69 -14.92 91.51
CA ARG A 1192 73.81 -16.13 90.71
C ARG A 1192 73.95 -17.33 91.63
N LEU A 1193 73.05 -18.29 91.44
CA LEU A 1193 72.97 -19.52 92.22
C LEU A 1193 73.33 -20.69 91.32
N ILE A 1194 74.32 -21.48 91.74
CA ILE A 1194 74.66 -22.74 91.13
C ILE A 1194 73.94 -23.83 91.92
N THR A 1195 73.00 -24.50 91.28
CA THR A 1195 72.24 -25.61 91.86
C THR A 1195 72.66 -26.92 91.22
N SER A 1196 72.26 -28.05 91.81
CA SER A 1196 72.41 -29.36 91.16
C SER A 1196 71.68 -29.49 89.81
N GLN A 1197 70.73 -28.59 89.50
CA GLN A 1197 69.90 -28.63 88.29
C GLN A 1197 70.25 -27.55 87.25
N GLY A 1198 71.20 -26.66 87.54
CA GLY A 1198 71.61 -25.59 86.63
C GLY A 1198 71.93 -24.27 87.35
N ILE A 1199 72.21 -23.22 86.57
CA ILE A 1199 72.53 -21.88 87.05
C ILE A 1199 71.28 -21.01 86.99
N VAL A 1200 70.92 -20.34 88.08
CA VAL A 1200 69.80 -19.40 88.17
C VAL A 1200 70.33 -18.02 88.54
N ASN A 1201 69.91 -16.97 87.84
CA ASN A 1201 70.21 -15.58 88.20
C ASN A 1201 68.95 -14.90 88.72
N LYS A 1202 69.02 -14.27 89.89
CA LYS A 1202 67.92 -13.51 90.48
C LYS A 1202 68.36 -12.08 90.77
N LEU A 1203 67.56 -11.12 90.32
CA LEU A 1203 67.80 -9.71 90.63
C LEU A 1203 67.34 -9.40 92.06
N PHE A 1204 68.17 -8.67 92.80
CA PHE A 1204 67.79 -8.05 94.06
C PHE A 1204 68.29 -6.62 94.14
N SER A 1205 67.68 -5.84 95.02
CA SER A 1205 68.02 -4.43 95.23
C SER A 1205 68.53 -4.27 96.64
N VAL A 1206 69.61 -3.51 96.84
CA VAL A 1206 70.08 -3.07 98.16
C VAL A 1206 69.64 -1.63 98.36
N ILE A 1207 69.10 -1.31 99.53
CA ILE A 1207 68.77 0.06 99.95
C ILE A 1207 69.38 0.24 101.33
N ASN A 1208 70.57 0.84 101.41
CA ASN A 1208 71.20 1.17 102.70
C ASN A 1208 70.59 2.43 103.34
#